data_AF-A0A0Q9K546-F1
#
_entry.id   AF-A0A0Q9K546-F1
#
_cell.length_a   1.000
_cell.length_b   1.000
_cell.length_c   1.000
_cell.angle_alpha   90.00
_cell.angle_beta   90.00
_cell.angle_gamma   90.00
#
_symmetry.space_group_name_H-M   'P 1'
#
loop_
_entity.id
_entity.type
_entity.pdbx_description
1 polymer ?
#
loop_
_entity_poly.entity_id
_entity_poly.type
_entity_poly.pdbx_seq_one_letter_code
_entity_poly.pdbx_strand_id
1 'polypeptide(L)'
;MANSKRNRSASRGWIWLMGILILLAALGAAASLYYQYKHLSKGNHSTTKQVLEEVKSVKKAKEAYDVIVVGTDPEGLAAAVSAARNGLNTLLVDGRNREMLGGLMTLGGLNTIDMNYALKTNPLGKEEVLNRGFFSEWYKRIEGDSFDVNTAANAFNQLVSAEKNIDVLLRTQKIEPVLGPPANGNVPVQGAVLTLADGSKQTVKAGAVIDATQDADFAAAAGVPFTFGREDLGDPKSRMAVTLVFKLKNVTPEVWDKMAKRLNNDNSDGTGVNEVSVWGYGEMSSYPPVNKERAKMRGLNMGRQNDNTALVNSLQIFNVDTFDPKSVQEAFDIANKELPNIVAYMKQTFPEFAGIELGGTASELYVRETRHIQGEYRLNIVDVCTNGDQWDRIGFGSYPVDIQRTSPSDNGNVVCDPKQYAIPFRSIVPLKVDGLLIASKAASYDTLPHGSARVIPNGMAVGQAAGTAVKLAQQEKLTFRQMSASKEAIGKLQEQLNAQGMEIKPIELKPEPFMEHKAYEGLKSALMLGLASGAYDNNFHLDDAANPKRMVNLVGGAKKMKPDAWAGDVNQAIANLQNADKIPLTLEQASYTITQALGLKAASTEAQAKLLENKLLTETTVKLIADKQKLTNADTYLLIKDLKVGVTGKP
;
A
#
# COMPACT_ATOMS: atom_id res chain seq x y z
N MET A 1 76.07 35.40 -36.62
CA MET A 1 74.65 35.55 -36.19
C MET A 1 73.76 34.69 -37.08
N ALA A 2 73.33 33.50 -36.63
CA ALA A 2 72.19 32.75 -37.17
C ALA A 2 72.03 31.40 -36.43
N ASN A 3 70.98 31.27 -35.59
CA ASN A 3 70.09 30.10 -35.45
C ASN A 3 69.38 30.10 -34.08
N SER A 4 68.13 30.60 -34.02
CA SER A 4 67.21 30.26 -32.92
C SER A 4 65.72 30.48 -33.25
N LYS A 5 65.29 30.23 -34.49
CA LYS A 5 63.87 30.33 -34.89
C LYS A 5 63.39 29.07 -35.61
N ARG A 6 63.30 27.94 -34.90
CA ARG A 6 62.50 26.76 -35.33
C ARG A 6 62.28 25.85 -34.12
N ASN A 7 61.12 25.99 -33.45
CA ASN A 7 60.37 24.92 -32.77
C ASN A 7 59.25 25.36 -31.80
N ARG A 8 58.81 26.63 -31.78
CA ARG A 8 57.59 27.01 -31.04
C ARG A 8 56.27 26.80 -31.80
N SER A 9 56.33 26.49 -33.09
CA SER A 9 55.15 26.27 -33.95
C SER A 9 54.56 24.86 -33.82
N ALA A 10 55.40 23.84 -33.68
CA ALA A 10 54.97 22.44 -33.66
C ALA A 10 54.27 22.06 -32.34
N SER A 11 54.67 22.64 -31.20
CA SER A 11 54.06 22.34 -29.89
C SER A 11 52.67 22.92 -29.72
N ARG A 12 52.38 24.10 -30.31
CA ARG A 12 51.02 24.67 -30.32
C ARG A 12 50.07 23.87 -31.18
N GLY A 13 50.52 23.37 -32.34
CA GLY A 13 49.70 22.51 -33.21
C GLY A 13 49.24 21.22 -32.51
N TRP A 14 50.13 20.58 -31.74
CA TRP A 14 49.80 19.37 -30.96
C TRP A 14 48.81 19.62 -29.82
N ILE A 15 48.92 20.76 -29.12
CA ILE A 15 47.98 21.13 -28.05
C ILE A 15 46.59 21.42 -28.64
N TRP A 16 46.52 22.11 -29.79
CA TRP A 16 45.26 22.32 -30.51
C TRP A 16 44.67 21.00 -31.03
N LEU A 17 45.48 20.10 -31.54
CA LEU A 17 45.03 18.79 -32.02
C LEU A 17 44.48 17.93 -30.87
N MET A 18 45.16 17.90 -29.72
CA MET A 18 44.64 17.23 -28.52
C MET A 18 43.37 17.89 -28.00
N GLY A 19 43.29 19.22 -27.99
CA GLY A 19 42.09 19.95 -27.60
C GLY A 19 40.89 19.60 -28.48
N ILE A 20 41.10 19.52 -29.80
CA ILE A 20 40.08 19.10 -30.77
C ILE A 20 39.70 17.63 -30.56
N LEU A 21 40.66 16.73 -30.32
CA LEU A 21 40.38 15.31 -30.07
C LEU A 21 39.60 15.08 -28.77
N ILE A 22 39.95 15.80 -27.69
CA ILE A 22 39.21 15.76 -26.42
C ILE A 22 37.80 16.31 -26.60
N LEU A 23 37.63 17.42 -27.34
CA LEU A 23 36.32 17.99 -27.63
C LEU A 23 35.46 17.04 -28.48
N LEU A 24 36.03 16.41 -29.50
CA LEU A 24 35.34 15.42 -30.33
C LEU A 24 34.98 14.16 -29.53
N ALA A 25 35.86 13.71 -28.63
CA ALA A 25 35.55 12.59 -27.73
C ALA A 25 34.44 12.96 -26.74
N ALA A 26 34.45 14.17 -26.17
CA ALA A 26 33.42 14.66 -25.28
C ALA A 26 32.07 14.84 -25.99
N LEU A 27 32.07 15.40 -27.21
CA LEU A 27 30.88 15.52 -28.05
C LEU A 27 30.36 14.16 -28.50
N GLY A 28 31.25 13.21 -28.82
CA GLY A 28 30.88 11.83 -29.13
C GLY A 28 30.28 11.10 -27.93
N ALA A 29 30.84 11.28 -26.74
CA ALA A 29 30.30 10.76 -25.50
C ALA A 29 28.95 11.41 -25.16
N ALA A 30 28.81 12.73 -25.30
CA ALA A 30 27.56 13.45 -25.08
C ALA A 30 26.48 13.07 -26.09
N ALA A 31 26.84 12.90 -27.37
CA ALA A 31 25.94 12.43 -28.42
C ALA A 31 25.54 10.96 -28.21
N SER A 32 26.47 10.10 -27.76
CA SER A 32 26.18 8.72 -27.40
C SER A 32 25.28 8.64 -26.16
N LEU A 33 25.53 9.46 -25.14
CA LEU A 33 24.69 9.55 -23.94
C LEU A 33 23.31 10.14 -24.28
N TYR A 34 23.24 11.15 -25.15
CA TYR A 34 21.98 11.71 -25.65
C TYR A 34 21.21 10.71 -26.52
N TYR A 35 21.90 9.97 -27.38
CA TYR A 35 21.32 8.90 -28.20
C TYR A 35 20.83 7.76 -27.31
N GLN A 36 21.63 7.31 -26.34
CA GLN A 36 21.23 6.33 -25.33
C GLN A 36 20.07 6.86 -24.50
N TYR A 37 20.08 8.10 -24.04
CA TYR A 37 18.97 8.71 -23.30
C TYR A 37 17.68 8.76 -24.13
N LYS A 38 17.77 9.13 -25.41
CA LYS A 38 16.62 9.27 -26.33
C LYS A 38 16.11 7.95 -26.90
N HIS A 39 16.96 6.92 -26.99
CA HIS A 39 16.62 5.63 -27.60
C HIS A 39 16.56 4.45 -26.62
N LEU A 40 17.13 4.54 -25.42
CA LEU A 40 16.80 3.61 -24.32
C LEU A 40 15.43 3.93 -23.69
N SER A 41 14.84 5.09 -23.96
CA SER A 41 13.43 5.38 -23.62
C SER A 41 12.43 4.92 -24.70
N LYS A 42 12.94 4.42 -25.83
CA LYS A 42 12.16 3.71 -26.86
C LYS A 42 12.68 2.29 -26.94
N GLY A 43 12.64 1.58 -25.82
CA GLY A 43 12.76 0.13 -25.85
C GLY A 43 11.70 -0.39 -26.82
N ASN A 44 12.09 -1.28 -27.73
CA ASN A 44 11.07 -2.10 -28.38
C ASN A 44 10.61 -3.06 -27.29
N HIS A 45 9.55 -2.67 -26.55
CA HIS A 45 8.80 -3.57 -25.67
C HIS A 45 8.67 -4.92 -26.35
N SER A 46 9.06 -5.98 -25.66
CA SER A 46 9.04 -7.32 -26.24
C SER A 46 7.62 -7.66 -26.66
N THR A 47 7.40 -7.89 -27.94
CA THR A 47 6.15 -8.47 -28.47
C THR A 47 6.21 -9.99 -28.51
N THR A 48 7.24 -10.58 -27.86
CA THR A 48 7.40 -12.02 -27.78
C THR A 48 6.66 -12.53 -26.57
N LYS A 49 5.55 -13.24 -26.85
CA LYS A 49 4.77 -13.93 -25.83
C LYS A 49 5.66 -14.80 -24.95
N GLN A 50 5.60 -14.58 -23.64
CA GLN A 50 6.34 -15.38 -22.67
C GLN A 50 5.57 -16.65 -22.35
N VAL A 51 6.26 -17.79 -22.43
CA VAL A 51 5.70 -19.08 -22.00
C VAL A 51 5.88 -19.18 -20.49
N LEU A 52 4.80 -19.55 -19.80
CA LEU A 52 4.86 -19.80 -18.36
C LEU A 52 5.70 -21.04 -18.07
N GLU A 53 6.72 -20.90 -17.22
CA GLU A 53 7.53 -22.00 -16.75
C GLU A 53 6.77 -22.83 -15.71
N GLU A 54 6.93 -24.15 -15.76
CA GLU A 54 6.36 -25.04 -14.75
C GLU A 54 7.11 -24.87 -13.41
N VAL A 55 6.36 -24.66 -12.33
CA VAL A 55 6.90 -24.61 -10.98
C VAL A 55 7.09 -26.03 -10.47
N LYS A 56 8.34 -26.38 -10.12
CA LYS A 56 8.65 -27.69 -9.55
C LYS A 56 8.12 -27.78 -8.12
N SER A 57 7.06 -28.56 -7.94
CA SER A 57 6.48 -28.83 -6.63
C SER A 57 6.82 -30.22 -6.12
N VAL A 58 7.19 -30.33 -4.84
CA VAL A 58 7.38 -31.63 -4.17
C VAL A 58 6.01 -32.30 -3.96
N LYS A 59 5.98 -33.64 -3.96
CA LYS A 59 4.73 -34.38 -3.73
C LYS A 59 4.27 -34.36 -2.26
N LYS A 60 5.23 -34.32 -1.34
CA LYS A 60 5.02 -34.29 0.11
C LYS A 60 6.12 -33.45 0.74
N ALA A 61 5.79 -32.77 1.83
CA ALA A 61 6.76 -32.06 2.64
C ALA A 61 7.61 -33.05 3.45
N LYS A 62 8.75 -32.59 4.00
CA LYS A 62 9.49 -33.29 5.05
C LYS A 62 8.71 -33.28 6.37
N GLU A 63 9.15 -34.04 7.36
CA GLU A 63 8.51 -34.06 8.69
C GLU A 63 8.72 -32.75 9.47
N ALA A 64 9.82 -32.05 9.22
CA ALA A 64 10.17 -30.82 9.90
C ALA A 64 10.96 -29.86 9.00
N TYR A 65 10.79 -28.56 9.26
CA TYR A 65 11.52 -27.46 8.64
C TYR A 65 11.99 -26.47 9.71
N ASP A 66 12.98 -25.64 9.38
CA ASP A 66 13.34 -24.53 10.24
C ASP A 66 12.23 -23.46 10.20
N VAL A 67 11.64 -23.25 9.02
CA VAL A 67 10.53 -22.33 8.80
C VAL A 67 9.54 -22.85 7.76
N ILE A 68 8.25 -22.62 8.01
CA ILE A 68 7.19 -22.75 7.00
C ILE A 68 6.75 -21.34 6.61
N VAL A 69 6.72 -21.06 5.31
CA VAL A 69 6.14 -19.85 4.73
C VAL A 69 4.83 -20.22 4.05
N VAL A 70 3.72 -19.68 4.57
CA VAL A 70 2.36 -19.96 4.10
C VAL A 70 1.92 -18.83 3.16
N GLY A 71 1.71 -19.14 1.88
CA GLY A 71 1.31 -18.19 0.85
C GLY A 71 2.42 -17.92 -0.17
N THR A 72 2.03 -17.86 -1.46
CA THR A 72 2.94 -17.67 -2.62
C THR A 72 2.77 -16.32 -3.31
N ASP A 73 2.16 -15.37 -2.61
CA ASP A 73 2.15 -13.96 -2.98
C ASP A 73 3.57 -13.35 -2.86
N PRO A 74 3.84 -12.21 -3.49
CA PRO A 74 5.16 -11.56 -3.55
C PRO A 74 5.94 -11.54 -2.22
N GLU A 75 5.25 -11.27 -1.13
CA GLU A 75 5.79 -11.17 0.23
C GLU A 75 6.25 -12.53 0.77
N GLY A 76 5.48 -13.59 0.52
CA GLY A 76 5.84 -14.95 0.90
C GLY A 76 7.03 -15.47 0.10
N LEU A 77 7.13 -15.10 -1.18
CA LEU A 77 8.28 -15.44 -2.02
C LEU A 77 9.55 -14.75 -1.52
N ALA A 78 9.46 -13.46 -1.18
CA ALA A 78 10.56 -12.73 -0.57
C ALA A 78 11.00 -13.34 0.77
N ALA A 79 10.04 -13.73 1.61
CA ALA A 79 10.30 -14.38 2.89
C ALA A 79 10.98 -15.74 2.75
N ALA A 80 10.50 -16.59 1.85
CA ALA A 80 11.05 -17.93 1.63
C ALA A 80 12.47 -17.87 1.07
N VAL A 81 12.72 -17.01 0.07
CA VAL A 81 14.06 -16.81 -0.50
C VAL A 81 15.01 -16.22 0.55
N SER A 82 14.56 -15.21 1.30
CA SER A 82 15.37 -14.64 2.39
C SER A 82 15.73 -15.68 3.46
N ALA A 83 14.76 -16.47 3.92
CA ALA A 83 15.01 -17.54 4.89
C ALA A 83 16.04 -18.56 4.38
N ALA A 84 15.88 -19.02 3.14
CA ALA A 84 16.79 -19.99 2.53
C ALA A 84 18.22 -19.44 2.35
N ARG A 85 18.36 -18.18 1.94
CA ARG A 85 19.66 -17.48 1.82
C ARG A 85 20.37 -17.30 3.16
N ASN A 86 19.60 -17.19 4.25
CA ASN A 86 20.13 -17.20 5.62
C ASN A 86 20.39 -18.63 6.15
N GLY A 87 20.26 -19.65 5.29
CA GLY A 87 20.61 -21.05 5.56
C GLY A 87 19.52 -21.86 6.25
N LEU A 88 18.27 -21.43 6.21
CA LEU A 88 17.13 -22.15 6.80
C LEU A 88 16.55 -23.17 5.81
N ASN A 89 16.26 -24.38 6.29
CA ASN A 89 15.41 -25.32 5.57
C ASN A 89 13.98 -24.80 5.57
N THR A 90 13.48 -24.47 4.39
CA THR A 90 12.27 -23.69 4.20
C THR A 90 11.22 -24.50 3.43
N LEU A 91 10.00 -24.57 3.96
CA LEU A 91 8.83 -25.01 3.20
C LEU A 91 8.07 -23.78 2.72
N LEU A 92 7.97 -23.58 1.41
CA LEU A 92 7.05 -22.61 0.81
C LEU A 92 5.79 -23.35 0.36
N VAL A 93 4.64 -23.04 0.95
CA VAL A 93 3.40 -23.80 0.73
C VAL A 93 2.23 -22.88 0.37
N ASP A 94 1.45 -23.29 -0.63
CA ASP A 94 0.26 -22.57 -1.09
C ASP A 94 -1.03 -23.34 -0.81
N GLY A 95 -2.02 -22.64 -0.24
CA GLY A 95 -3.32 -23.20 0.15
C GLY A 95 -4.48 -22.85 -0.79
N ARG A 96 -4.23 -22.22 -1.94
CA ARG A 96 -5.27 -21.68 -2.84
C ARG A 96 -5.38 -22.46 -4.16
N ASN A 97 -4.88 -23.69 -4.18
CA ASN A 97 -4.85 -24.54 -5.37
C ASN A 97 -4.17 -23.90 -6.60
N ARG A 98 -3.12 -23.10 -6.37
CA ARG A 98 -2.38 -22.39 -7.42
C ARG A 98 -1.34 -23.29 -8.11
N GLU A 99 -1.03 -22.98 -9.36
CA GLU A 99 -0.02 -23.69 -10.17
C GLU A 99 1.17 -22.81 -10.55
N MET A 100 1.09 -21.52 -10.25
CA MET A 100 2.10 -20.52 -10.54
C MET A 100 2.34 -19.64 -9.30
N LEU A 101 3.51 -19.02 -9.25
CA LEU A 101 3.90 -18.10 -8.17
C LEU A 101 3.46 -16.66 -8.48
N GLY A 102 3.43 -15.81 -7.45
CA GLY A 102 3.20 -14.38 -7.57
C GLY A 102 1.79 -13.91 -7.22
N GLY A 103 0.86 -14.84 -6.94
CA GLY A 103 -0.45 -14.58 -6.36
C GLY A 103 -1.19 -13.38 -6.99
N LEU A 104 -1.34 -12.29 -6.23
CA LEU A 104 -2.02 -11.08 -6.66
C LEU A 104 -1.49 -10.50 -7.98
N MET A 105 -0.18 -10.52 -8.21
CA MET A 105 0.42 -10.00 -9.45
C MET A 105 0.06 -10.82 -10.67
N THR A 106 -0.07 -12.14 -10.51
CA THR A 106 -0.20 -13.08 -11.61
C THR A 106 -1.63 -13.57 -11.77
N LEU A 107 -2.20 -14.18 -10.74
CA LEU A 107 -3.56 -14.72 -10.73
C LEU A 107 -4.62 -13.65 -10.47
N GLY A 108 -4.29 -12.62 -9.68
CA GLY A 108 -5.12 -11.42 -9.52
C GLY A 108 -4.98 -10.43 -10.67
N GLY A 109 -3.99 -10.63 -11.56
CA GLY A 109 -3.74 -9.81 -12.73
C GLY A 109 -3.29 -8.38 -12.43
N LEU A 110 -2.88 -8.07 -11.18
CA LEU A 110 -2.36 -6.75 -10.83
C LEU A 110 -0.94 -6.59 -11.40
N ASN A 111 -0.87 -6.19 -12.67
CA ASN A 111 0.39 -6.09 -13.40
C ASN A 111 0.94 -4.67 -13.53
N THR A 112 0.44 -3.74 -12.71
CA THR A 112 0.97 -2.39 -12.54
C THR A 112 1.32 -2.21 -11.06
N ILE A 113 2.53 -1.77 -10.78
CA ILE A 113 3.10 -1.68 -9.43
C ILE A 113 2.88 -0.27 -8.90
N ASP A 114 2.29 -0.19 -7.71
CA ASP A 114 2.28 1.03 -6.90
C ASP A 114 3.71 1.23 -6.35
N MET A 115 4.53 1.99 -7.08
CA MET A 115 5.97 2.13 -6.84
C MET A 115 6.27 2.96 -5.57
N ASN A 116 7.33 2.58 -4.87
CA ASN A 116 7.89 3.34 -3.74
C ASN A 116 9.28 3.82 -4.13
N TYR A 117 9.40 5.12 -4.38
CA TYR A 117 10.66 5.74 -4.76
C TYR A 117 11.36 6.37 -3.57
N ALA A 118 12.68 6.32 -3.60
CA ALA A 118 13.53 7.08 -2.69
C ALA A 118 13.56 8.55 -3.11
N LEU A 119 13.74 9.44 -2.14
CA LEU A 119 13.85 10.88 -2.37
C LEU A 119 15.03 11.28 -3.26
N LYS A 120 16.05 10.42 -3.36
CA LYS A 120 17.22 10.67 -4.19
C LYS A 120 17.01 10.04 -5.56
N THR A 121 17.16 10.85 -6.60
CA THR A 121 17.37 10.34 -7.95
C THR A 121 18.83 9.93 -8.10
N ASN A 122 19.10 8.93 -8.94
CA ASN A 122 20.45 8.57 -9.32
C ASN A 122 21.14 9.72 -10.09
N PRO A 123 22.46 9.67 -10.36
CA PRO A 123 23.18 10.71 -11.10
C PRO A 123 22.67 10.98 -12.53
N LEU A 124 21.81 10.12 -13.06
CA LEU A 124 21.14 10.26 -14.36
C LEU A 124 19.72 10.86 -14.24
N GLY A 125 19.31 11.27 -13.03
CA GLY A 125 18.01 11.87 -12.76
C GLY A 125 16.84 10.87 -12.70
N LYS A 126 17.10 9.56 -12.64
CA LYS A 126 16.04 8.55 -12.49
C LYS A 126 15.76 8.27 -11.01
N GLU A 127 14.48 8.15 -10.68
CA GLU A 127 14.02 7.70 -9.37
C GLU A 127 14.59 6.32 -9.04
N GLU A 128 15.06 6.15 -7.80
CA GLU A 128 15.53 4.87 -7.30
C GLU A 128 14.43 4.23 -6.45
N VAL A 129 14.30 2.91 -6.50
CA VAL A 129 13.35 2.19 -5.64
C VAL A 129 13.84 2.22 -4.20
N LEU A 130 12.92 2.50 -3.29
CA LEU A 130 13.21 2.70 -1.87
C LEU A 130 13.60 1.38 -1.18
N ASN A 131 12.73 0.37 -1.29
CA ASN A 131 13.02 -0.96 -0.76
C ASN A 131 13.79 -1.77 -1.81
N ARG A 132 15.11 -1.86 -1.63
CA ARG A 132 16.01 -2.58 -2.53
C ARG A 132 15.93 -4.10 -2.31
N GLY A 133 17.05 -4.77 -2.06
CA GLY A 133 17.09 -6.21 -1.78
C GLY A 133 16.36 -7.09 -2.81
N PHE A 134 15.53 -8.02 -2.32
CA PHE A 134 14.78 -8.98 -3.12
C PHE A 134 13.89 -8.31 -4.17
N PHE A 135 13.20 -7.22 -3.82
CA PHE A 135 12.35 -6.49 -4.76
C PHE A 135 13.15 -6.01 -5.96
N SER A 136 14.33 -5.42 -5.74
CA SER A 136 15.21 -4.98 -6.82
C SER A 136 15.76 -6.13 -7.68
N GLU A 137 16.04 -7.30 -7.09
CA GLU A 137 16.46 -8.48 -7.86
C GLU A 137 15.37 -9.00 -8.78
N TRP A 138 14.13 -9.01 -8.31
CA TRP A 138 12.97 -9.39 -9.11
C TRP A 138 12.59 -8.32 -10.14
N TYR A 139 12.56 -7.05 -9.74
CA TYR A 139 12.18 -5.91 -10.58
C TYR A 139 13.09 -5.77 -11.81
N LYS A 140 14.38 -6.12 -11.70
CA LYS A 140 15.34 -6.14 -12.83
C LYS A 140 15.07 -7.23 -13.86
N ARG A 141 14.17 -8.18 -13.57
CA ARG A 141 13.84 -9.33 -14.44
C ARG A 141 12.51 -9.14 -15.18
N ILE A 142 11.82 -8.04 -14.93
CA ILE A 142 10.56 -7.68 -15.58
C ILE A 142 10.71 -6.42 -16.43
N GLU A 143 9.65 -6.05 -17.14
CA GLU A 143 9.68 -4.98 -18.13
C GLU A 143 9.71 -3.57 -17.52
N GLY A 144 9.13 -3.38 -16.33
CA GLY A 144 9.12 -2.09 -15.64
C GLY A 144 8.06 -2.01 -14.54
N ASP A 145 7.48 -0.82 -14.36
CA ASP A 145 6.40 -0.53 -13.42
C ASP A 145 5.07 -1.20 -13.82
N SER A 146 4.95 -1.63 -15.07
CA SER A 146 4.03 -2.70 -15.47
C SER A 146 4.75 -3.83 -16.18
N PHE A 147 4.15 -5.02 -16.19
CA PHE A 147 4.82 -6.23 -16.65
C PHE A 147 3.88 -7.24 -17.31
N ASP A 148 4.47 -8.18 -18.05
CA ASP A 148 3.80 -9.40 -18.48
C ASP A 148 3.73 -10.39 -17.30
N VAL A 149 2.54 -10.95 -17.07
CA VAL A 149 2.31 -11.79 -15.88
C VAL A 149 3.12 -13.10 -15.91
N ASN A 150 3.44 -13.61 -17.10
CA ASN A 150 4.28 -14.79 -17.25
C ASN A 150 5.76 -14.43 -17.00
N THR A 151 6.22 -13.25 -17.45
CA THR A 151 7.57 -12.76 -17.10
C THR A 151 7.74 -12.67 -15.59
N ALA A 152 6.78 -12.03 -14.90
CA ALA A 152 6.77 -11.90 -13.45
C ALA A 152 6.78 -13.26 -12.73
N ALA A 153 5.92 -14.19 -13.15
CA ALA A 153 5.85 -15.54 -12.60
C ALA A 153 7.16 -16.32 -12.78
N ASN A 154 7.76 -16.25 -13.97
CA ASN A 154 9.02 -16.90 -14.28
C ASN A 154 10.17 -16.29 -13.46
N ALA A 155 10.21 -14.97 -13.30
CA ALA A 155 11.20 -14.31 -12.46
C ALA A 155 11.14 -14.80 -11.01
N PHE A 156 9.94 -14.99 -10.45
CA PHE A 156 9.77 -15.61 -9.13
C PHE A 156 10.22 -17.07 -9.10
N ASN A 157 9.80 -17.87 -10.09
CA ASN A 157 10.19 -19.28 -10.20
C ASN A 157 11.71 -19.44 -10.24
N GLN A 158 12.41 -18.60 -11.00
CA GLN A 158 13.86 -18.59 -11.10
C GLN A 158 14.53 -18.21 -9.77
N LEU A 159 14.04 -17.18 -9.08
CA LEU A 159 14.58 -16.79 -7.78
C LEU A 159 14.37 -17.86 -6.71
N VAL A 160 13.20 -18.51 -6.69
CA VAL A 160 12.90 -19.60 -5.74
C VAL A 160 13.71 -20.86 -6.06
N SER A 161 13.74 -21.29 -7.32
CA SER A 161 14.44 -22.52 -7.72
C SER A 161 15.98 -22.42 -7.65
N ALA A 162 16.54 -21.21 -7.59
CA ALA A 162 17.95 -21.00 -7.33
C ALA A 162 18.36 -21.40 -5.89
N GLU A 163 17.41 -21.41 -4.95
CA GLU A 163 17.67 -21.69 -3.54
C GLU A 163 17.47 -23.19 -3.22
N LYS A 164 18.57 -23.90 -2.91
CA LYS A 164 18.56 -25.36 -2.68
C LYS A 164 17.80 -25.80 -1.41
N ASN A 165 17.55 -24.87 -0.49
CA ASN A 165 16.95 -25.15 0.81
C ASN A 165 15.43 -24.87 0.84
N ILE A 166 14.80 -24.63 -0.31
CA ILE A 166 13.35 -24.43 -0.42
C ILE A 166 12.71 -25.70 -1.00
N ASP A 167 11.78 -26.29 -0.25
CA ASP A 167 10.79 -27.20 -0.82
C ASP A 167 9.53 -26.39 -1.14
N VAL A 168 9.07 -26.44 -2.40
CA VAL A 168 7.84 -25.77 -2.84
C VAL A 168 6.70 -26.79 -2.88
N LEU A 169 5.62 -26.54 -2.15
CA LEU A 169 4.43 -27.38 -2.13
C LEU A 169 3.19 -26.59 -2.55
N LEU A 170 2.80 -26.76 -3.81
CA LEU A 170 1.61 -26.14 -4.39
C LEU A 170 0.41 -27.09 -4.29
N ARG A 171 -0.77 -26.56 -4.66
CA ARG A 171 -2.03 -27.33 -4.70
C ARG A 171 -2.45 -27.96 -3.36
N THR A 172 -2.00 -27.39 -2.24
CA THR A 172 -2.54 -27.78 -0.92
C THR A 172 -3.95 -27.22 -0.82
N GLN A 173 -4.90 -28.04 -0.36
CA GLN A 173 -6.31 -27.65 -0.22
C GLN A 173 -6.56 -26.80 1.03
N LYS A 174 -5.80 -27.06 2.10
CA LYS A 174 -5.94 -26.37 3.39
C LYS A 174 -4.64 -26.44 4.18
N ILE A 175 -4.34 -25.37 4.91
CA ILE A 175 -3.17 -25.25 5.78
C ILE A 175 -3.67 -24.74 7.13
N GLU A 176 -3.48 -25.52 8.19
CA GLU A 176 -3.98 -25.22 9.54
C GLU A 176 -2.83 -25.17 10.55
N PRO A 177 -2.85 -24.27 11.54
CA PRO A 177 -1.77 -24.17 12.52
C PRO A 177 -1.75 -25.37 13.46
N VAL A 178 -0.54 -25.84 13.78
CA VAL A 178 -0.29 -26.76 14.90
C VAL A 178 0.06 -25.90 16.11
N LEU A 179 -0.82 -25.86 17.10
CA LEU A 179 -0.66 -25.07 18.32
C LEU A 179 -0.08 -25.92 19.46
N GLY A 180 0.87 -25.37 20.18
CA GLY A 180 1.39 -25.95 21.43
C GLY A 180 0.60 -25.51 22.66
N PRO A 181 0.94 -26.03 23.86
CA PRO A 181 0.35 -25.57 25.10
C PRO A 181 0.70 -24.10 25.37
N PRO A 182 -0.22 -23.31 25.95
CA PRO A 182 0.08 -21.92 26.29
C PRO A 182 1.31 -21.78 27.20
N ALA A 183 2.16 -20.80 26.92
CA ALA A 183 3.33 -20.44 27.70
C ALA A 183 3.37 -18.92 27.86
N ASN A 184 3.57 -18.43 29.10
CA ASN A 184 3.60 -16.99 29.41
C ASN A 184 2.38 -16.20 28.91
N GLY A 185 1.19 -16.82 28.88
CA GLY A 185 -0.05 -16.19 28.41
C GLY A 185 -0.25 -16.18 26.89
N ASN A 186 0.70 -16.72 26.11
CA ASN A 186 0.62 -16.84 24.65
C ASN A 186 0.56 -18.30 24.20
N VAL A 187 0.05 -18.54 22.99
CA VAL A 187 -0.02 -19.87 22.37
C VAL A 187 1.08 -19.97 21.30
N PRO A 188 2.04 -20.91 21.42
CA PRO A 188 3.07 -21.07 20.39
C PRO A 188 2.55 -21.84 19.18
N VAL A 189 2.90 -21.39 17.98
CA VAL A 189 2.79 -22.18 16.75
C VAL A 189 4.02 -23.09 16.62
N GLN A 190 3.80 -24.37 16.33
CA GLN A 190 4.83 -25.41 16.24
C GLN A 190 4.93 -26.06 14.85
N GLY A 191 4.16 -25.57 13.87
CA GLY A 191 4.09 -26.13 12.53
C GLY A 191 2.71 -25.98 11.89
N ALA A 192 2.42 -26.83 10.91
CA ALA A 192 1.17 -26.81 10.16
C ALA A 192 0.65 -28.22 9.84
N VAL A 193 -0.67 -28.37 9.77
CA VAL A 193 -1.35 -29.51 9.15
C VAL A 193 -1.69 -29.13 7.71
N LEU A 194 -1.17 -29.88 6.76
CA LEU A 194 -1.37 -29.69 5.33
C LEU A 194 -2.38 -30.71 4.83
N THR A 195 -3.45 -30.26 4.19
CA THR A 195 -4.36 -31.13 3.43
C THR A 195 -3.91 -31.11 1.98
N LEU A 196 -3.22 -32.16 1.53
CA LEU A 196 -2.59 -32.24 0.21
C LEU A 196 -3.65 -32.33 -0.91
N ALA A 197 -3.20 -32.23 -2.17
CA ALA A 197 -4.07 -32.26 -3.35
C ALA A 197 -4.94 -33.54 -3.42
N ASP A 198 -4.45 -34.67 -2.92
CA ASP A 198 -5.16 -35.95 -2.86
C ASP A 198 -6.10 -36.09 -1.64
N GLY A 199 -6.22 -35.04 -0.82
CA GLY A 199 -7.02 -35.02 0.42
C GLY A 199 -6.31 -35.66 1.62
N SER A 200 -5.13 -36.24 1.47
CA SER A 200 -4.36 -36.77 2.59
C SER A 200 -3.86 -35.64 3.49
N LYS A 201 -3.78 -35.91 4.80
CA LYS A 201 -3.29 -34.94 5.79
C LYS A 201 -1.85 -35.26 6.18
N GLN A 202 -1.01 -34.24 6.22
CA GLN A 202 0.36 -34.31 6.69
C GLN A 202 0.60 -33.24 7.76
N THR A 203 1.01 -33.67 8.96
CA THR A 203 1.48 -32.74 10.00
C THR A 203 2.97 -32.49 9.81
N VAL A 204 3.36 -31.22 9.72
CA VAL A 204 4.74 -30.78 9.53
C VAL A 204 5.13 -29.89 10.70
N LYS A 205 6.27 -30.18 11.35
CA LYS A 205 6.81 -29.36 12.44
C LYS A 205 7.63 -28.21 11.89
N ALA A 206 7.66 -27.09 12.61
CA ALA A 206 8.48 -25.94 12.25
C ALA A 206 9.05 -25.23 13.48
N GLY A 207 10.25 -24.68 13.35
CA GLY A 207 10.81 -23.77 14.35
C GLY A 207 10.13 -22.39 14.36
N ALA A 208 9.61 -21.97 13.20
CA ALA A 208 8.82 -20.76 13.03
C ALA A 208 7.84 -20.90 11.85
N VAL A 209 6.81 -20.07 11.84
CA VAL A 209 5.91 -19.90 10.69
C VAL A 209 5.87 -18.43 10.28
N ILE A 210 5.88 -18.16 8.97
CA ILE A 210 5.59 -16.86 8.38
C ILE A 210 4.27 -16.99 7.65
N ASP A 211 3.24 -16.29 8.11
CA ASP A 211 1.98 -16.16 7.40
C ASP A 211 2.08 -15.01 6.40
N ALA A 212 2.19 -15.38 5.13
CA ALA A 212 2.16 -14.48 3.98
C ALA A 212 0.88 -14.65 3.14
N THR A 213 -0.18 -15.22 3.73
CA THR A 213 -1.49 -15.27 3.07
C THR A 213 -2.07 -13.86 2.97
N GLN A 214 -2.76 -13.57 1.87
CA GLN A 214 -3.32 -12.24 1.60
C GLN A 214 -4.24 -11.72 2.72
N ASP A 215 -4.94 -12.63 3.41
CA ASP A 215 -5.95 -12.30 4.41
C ASP A 215 -5.58 -12.76 5.84
N ALA A 216 -4.32 -13.14 6.05
CA ALA A 216 -3.79 -13.67 7.30
C ALA A 216 -4.63 -14.85 7.85
N ASP A 217 -5.02 -15.78 6.97
CA ASP A 217 -5.90 -16.91 7.30
C ASP A 217 -5.25 -17.86 8.31
N PHE A 218 -3.93 -18.05 8.20
CA PHE A 218 -3.20 -18.91 9.13
C PHE A 218 -3.11 -18.27 10.52
N ALA A 219 -2.81 -16.98 10.60
CA ALA A 219 -2.77 -16.22 11.85
C ALA A 219 -4.17 -16.15 12.50
N ALA A 220 -5.21 -15.89 11.73
CA ALA A 220 -6.59 -15.89 12.23
C ALA A 220 -6.98 -17.27 12.78
N ALA A 221 -6.63 -18.35 12.07
CA ALA A 221 -6.85 -19.73 12.54
C ALA A 221 -6.03 -20.07 13.80
N ALA A 222 -4.88 -19.41 14.01
CA ALA A 222 -4.06 -19.55 15.20
C ALA A 222 -4.59 -18.76 16.41
N GLY A 223 -5.66 -17.98 16.24
CA GLY A 223 -6.27 -17.17 17.30
C GLY A 223 -5.66 -15.79 17.48
N VAL A 224 -4.89 -15.30 16.50
CA VAL A 224 -4.37 -13.93 16.51
C VAL A 224 -5.55 -12.95 16.42
N PRO A 225 -5.62 -11.93 17.29
CA PRO A 225 -6.68 -10.93 17.23
C PRO A 225 -6.50 -10.00 16.01
N PHE A 226 -7.61 -9.52 15.45
CA PHE A 226 -7.62 -8.64 14.28
C PHE A 226 -8.83 -7.70 14.29
N THR A 227 -8.76 -6.65 13.50
CA THR A 227 -9.91 -5.83 13.10
C THR A 227 -10.25 -6.10 11.64
N PHE A 228 -11.49 -5.87 11.22
CA PHE A 228 -11.93 -6.07 9.84
C PHE A 228 -12.27 -4.75 9.14
N GLY A 229 -11.72 -4.53 7.93
CA GLY A 229 -11.96 -3.32 7.15
C GLY A 229 -11.72 -2.05 7.98
N ARG A 230 -12.75 -1.22 8.11
CA ARG A 230 -12.72 0.04 8.88
C ARG A 230 -13.25 -0.07 10.31
N GLU A 231 -13.22 -1.25 10.91
CA GLU A 231 -13.66 -1.46 12.30
C GLU A 231 -12.89 -0.58 13.30
N ASP A 232 -11.60 -0.32 13.06
CA ASP A 232 -10.76 0.59 13.85
C ASP A 232 -11.21 2.06 13.78
N LEU A 233 -11.95 2.44 12.73
CA LEU A 233 -12.65 3.72 12.61
C LEU A 233 -14.13 3.66 13.06
N GLY A 234 -14.53 2.57 13.72
CA GLY A 234 -15.91 2.36 14.19
C GLY A 234 -16.91 2.03 13.08
N ASP A 235 -16.46 1.51 11.95
CA ASP A 235 -17.29 1.14 10.80
C ASP A 235 -17.00 -0.28 10.29
N PRO A 236 -17.37 -1.32 11.07
CA PRO A 236 -17.01 -2.72 10.77
C PRO A 236 -17.69 -3.29 9.51
N LYS A 237 -18.65 -2.57 8.92
CA LYS A 237 -19.34 -3.00 7.70
C LYS A 237 -18.66 -2.47 6.44
N SER A 238 -17.88 -1.40 6.56
CA SER A 238 -17.24 -0.71 5.45
C SER A 238 -15.91 -1.36 5.08
N ARG A 239 -15.70 -1.57 3.79
CA ARG A 239 -14.53 -2.21 3.20
C ARG A 239 -14.30 -1.67 1.80
N MET A 240 -13.05 -1.60 1.36
CA MET A 240 -12.72 -1.16 0.00
C MET A 240 -13.27 -2.11 -1.06
N ALA A 241 -13.61 -1.57 -2.22
CA ALA A 241 -14.03 -2.35 -3.38
C ALA A 241 -12.94 -3.33 -3.84
N VAL A 242 -13.37 -4.52 -4.25
CA VAL A 242 -12.53 -5.46 -4.97
C VAL A 242 -12.52 -5.13 -6.45
N THR A 243 -11.51 -5.59 -7.17
CA THR A 243 -11.44 -5.45 -8.62
C THR A 243 -11.34 -6.79 -9.30
N LEU A 244 -12.16 -7.02 -10.33
CA LEU A 244 -11.87 -8.05 -11.31
C LEU A 244 -11.06 -7.40 -12.43
N VAL A 245 -9.76 -7.71 -12.48
CA VAL A 245 -8.91 -7.27 -13.59
C VAL A 245 -9.35 -8.01 -14.86
N PHE A 246 -9.54 -7.27 -15.94
CA PHE A 246 -9.92 -7.84 -17.23
C PHE A 246 -8.85 -7.60 -18.29
N LYS A 247 -8.81 -8.47 -19.30
CA LYS A 247 -7.85 -8.43 -20.39
C LYS A 247 -8.49 -7.82 -21.62
N LEU A 248 -7.75 -6.98 -22.32
CA LEU A 248 -8.09 -6.48 -23.65
C LEU A 248 -7.16 -7.10 -24.69
N LYS A 249 -7.70 -7.56 -25.81
CA LYS A 249 -6.98 -8.00 -27.00
C LYS A 249 -6.87 -6.87 -28.01
N ASN A 250 -5.97 -7.06 -28.98
CA ASN A 250 -5.70 -6.11 -30.07
C ASN A 250 -5.21 -4.74 -29.56
N VAL A 251 -4.51 -4.73 -28.43
CA VAL A 251 -3.80 -3.54 -27.91
C VAL A 251 -2.41 -3.52 -28.54
N THR A 252 -2.37 -3.26 -29.85
CA THR A 252 -1.14 -3.25 -30.65
C THR A 252 -0.27 -2.03 -30.33
N PRO A 253 1.01 -2.00 -30.76
CA PRO A 253 1.84 -0.80 -30.63
C PRO A 253 1.18 0.47 -31.20
N GLU A 254 0.43 0.36 -32.30
CA GLU A 254 -0.29 1.49 -32.89
C GLU A 254 -1.44 1.99 -32.01
N VAL A 255 -2.14 1.08 -31.30
CA VAL A 255 -3.15 1.47 -30.31
C VAL A 255 -2.47 2.16 -29.13
N TRP A 256 -1.34 1.62 -28.65
CA TRP A 256 -0.56 2.21 -27.57
C TRP A 256 -0.08 3.63 -27.91
N ASP A 257 0.43 3.84 -29.12
CA ASP A 257 0.85 5.16 -29.61
C ASP A 257 -0.32 6.16 -29.67
N LYS A 258 -1.53 5.70 -30.01
CA LYS A 258 -2.71 6.56 -30.01
C LYS A 258 -3.13 6.93 -28.58
N MET A 259 -3.09 5.98 -27.64
CA MET A 259 -3.30 6.28 -26.22
C MET A 259 -2.30 7.31 -25.72
N ALA A 260 -1.02 7.14 -26.09
CA ALA A 260 0.03 8.07 -25.73
C ALA A 260 -0.20 9.47 -26.30
N LYS A 261 -0.60 9.57 -27.57
CA LYS A 261 -0.97 10.85 -28.20
C LYS A 261 -2.15 11.52 -27.51
N ARG A 262 -3.15 10.76 -27.02
CA ARG A 262 -4.26 11.36 -26.27
C ARG A 262 -3.76 11.95 -24.96
N LEU A 263 -3.19 11.10 -24.10
CA LEU A 263 -2.88 11.48 -22.72
C LEU A 263 -1.77 12.54 -22.65
N ASN A 264 -0.75 12.47 -23.52
CA ASN A 264 0.29 13.51 -23.57
C ASN A 264 -0.23 14.89 -24.04
N ASN A 265 -1.46 14.97 -24.54
CA ASN A 265 -2.08 16.21 -25.02
C ASN A 265 -3.34 16.60 -24.23
N ASP A 266 -3.64 15.95 -23.10
CA ASP A 266 -4.85 16.24 -22.31
C ASP A 266 -4.66 17.36 -21.26
N ASN A 267 -3.41 17.86 -21.11
CA ASN A 267 -2.99 18.87 -20.13
C ASN A 267 -3.32 18.48 -18.67
N SER A 268 -3.35 17.18 -18.35
CA SER A 268 -3.60 16.69 -17.00
C SER A 268 -2.30 16.15 -16.37
N ASP A 269 -1.92 16.71 -15.24
CA ASP A 269 -0.81 16.17 -14.43
C ASP A 269 -1.16 14.83 -13.75
N GLY A 270 -2.44 14.42 -13.80
CA GLY A 270 -2.95 13.19 -13.18
C GLY A 270 -3.12 12.01 -14.14
N THR A 271 -2.75 12.17 -15.41
CA THR A 271 -2.76 11.10 -16.41
C THR A 271 -1.36 10.85 -16.94
N GLY A 272 -1.17 9.72 -17.63
CA GLY A 272 0.09 9.46 -18.27
C GLY A 272 0.18 8.09 -18.91
N VAL A 273 1.27 7.95 -19.64
CA VAL A 273 1.60 6.80 -20.45
C VAL A 273 3.11 6.65 -20.49
N ASN A 274 3.58 5.43 -20.27
CA ASN A 274 4.94 5.05 -20.56
C ASN A 274 4.94 3.83 -21.50
N GLU A 275 6.08 3.16 -21.64
CA GLU A 275 6.23 2.02 -22.55
C GLU A 275 5.32 0.83 -22.19
N VAL A 276 5.01 0.66 -20.89
CA VAL A 276 4.33 -0.51 -20.32
C VAL A 276 3.06 -0.17 -19.53
N SER A 277 2.87 1.08 -19.10
CA SER A 277 1.78 1.54 -18.25
C SER A 277 0.95 2.65 -18.90
N VAL A 278 -0.35 2.67 -18.62
CA VAL A 278 -1.29 3.75 -18.91
C VAL A 278 -2.14 4.03 -17.66
N TRP A 279 -2.25 5.29 -17.26
CA TRP A 279 -3.19 5.75 -16.23
C TRP A 279 -3.92 7.01 -16.72
N GLY A 280 -5.24 7.06 -16.59
CA GLY A 280 -6.02 8.21 -17.04
C GLY A 280 -7.44 7.84 -17.47
N TYR A 281 -7.92 8.41 -18.58
CA TYR A 281 -9.26 8.14 -19.12
C TYR A 281 -10.37 8.32 -18.05
N GLY A 282 -10.35 9.46 -17.37
CA GLY A 282 -11.28 9.78 -16.28
C GLY A 282 -12.76 9.68 -16.69
N GLU A 283 -13.05 9.86 -17.97
CA GLU A 283 -14.37 9.71 -18.61
C GLU A 283 -14.96 8.31 -18.46
N MET A 284 -14.14 7.29 -18.20
CA MET A 284 -14.64 5.96 -17.86
C MET A 284 -15.42 5.93 -16.55
N SER A 285 -15.22 6.90 -15.65
CA SER A 285 -16.03 7.05 -14.44
C SER A 285 -17.49 7.38 -14.75
N SER A 286 -17.81 7.81 -15.98
CA SER A 286 -19.16 8.10 -16.47
C SER A 286 -19.84 6.91 -17.13
N TYR A 287 -19.17 5.76 -17.28
CA TYR A 287 -19.80 4.53 -17.75
C TYR A 287 -21.03 4.21 -16.88
N PRO A 288 -22.23 4.02 -17.47
CA PRO A 288 -23.44 3.69 -16.72
C PRO A 288 -23.47 2.18 -16.39
N PRO A 289 -23.19 1.76 -15.15
CA PRO A 289 -23.16 0.34 -14.79
C PRO A 289 -24.54 -0.30 -14.91
N VAL A 290 -24.57 -1.56 -15.33
CA VAL A 290 -25.79 -2.39 -15.34
C VAL A 290 -26.24 -2.64 -13.90
N ASN A 291 -25.30 -2.90 -13.00
CA ASN A 291 -25.49 -3.02 -11.56
C ASN A 291 -25.02 -1.75 -10.84
N LYS A 292 -25.92 -0.76 -10.75
CA LYS A 292 -25.65 0.56 -10.15
C LYS A 292 -25.30 0.51 -8.65
N GLU A 293 -25.73 -0.54 -7.95
CA GLU A 293 -25.56 -0.67 -6.51
C GLU A 293 -24.20 -1.30 -6.14
N ARG A 294 -23.66 -2.17 -7.01
CA ARG A 294 -22.47 -2.96 -6.72
C ARG A 294 -21.35 -2.86 -7.74
N ALA A 295 -21.50 -2.13 -8.84
CA ALA A 295 -20.42 -1.93 -9.81
C ALA A 295 -20.18 -0.44 -10.13
N LYS A 296 -18.92 -0.08 -10.34
CA LYS A 296 -18.53 1.24 -10.86
C LYS A 296 -17.19 1.17 -11.57
N MET A 297 -17.04 1.93 -12.64
CA MET A 297 -15.74 2.15 -13.27
C MET A 297 -15.02 3.34 -12.62
N ARG A 298 -13.70 3.23 -12.53
CA ARG A 298 -12.81 4.37 -12.35
C ARG A 298 -12.09 4.68 -13.67
N GLY A 299 -11.23 5.70 -13.68
CA GLY A 299 -10.28 5.93 -14.77
C GLY A 299 -9.48 4.65 -15.10
N LEU A 300 -9.05 4.53 -16.35
CA LEU A 300 -8.28 3.38 -16.80
C LEU A 300 -6.90 3.35 -16.15
N ASN A 301 -6.53 2.17 -15.67
CA ASN A 301 -5.18 1.82 -15.27
C ASN A 301 -4.86 0.51 -15.98
N MET A 302 -3.92 0.56 -16.94
CA MET A 302 -3.63 -0.54 -17.86
C MET A 302 -2.15 -0.88 -17.86
N GLY A 303 -1.84 -2.18 -17.72
CA GLY A 303 -0.49 -2.71 -17.86
C GLY A 303 -0.36 -3.55 -19.13
N ARG A 304 0.65 -3.27 -19.94
CA ARG A 304 0.93 -3.95 -21.22
C ARG A 304 1.40 -5.39 -20.99
N GLN A 305 1.03 -6.29 -21.89
CA GLN A 305 1.53 -7.67 -21.96
C GLN A 305 2.39 -7.84 -23.23
N ASN A 306 3.15 -8.93 -23.31
CA ASN A 306 4.08 -9.19 -24.41
C ASN A 306 3.41 -9.87 -25.63
N ASP A 307 2.08 -9.76 -25.77
CA ASP A 307 1.29 -10.47 -26.80
C ASP A 307 0.16 -9.62 -27.41
N ASN A 308 0.35 -8.29 -27.50
CA ASN A 308 -0.66 -7.31 -27.95
C ASN A 308 -1.95 -7.35 -27.11
N THR A 309 -1.84 -7.74 -25.85
CA THR A 309 -2.89 -7.61 -24.86
C THR A 309 -2.51 -6.63 -23.76
N ALA A 310 -3.49 -6.15 -23.02
CA ALA A 310 -3.28 -5.35 -21.81
C ALA A 310 -4.26 -5.79 -20.73
N LEU A 311 -3.83 -5.71 -19.47
CA LEU A 311 -4.70 -5.93 -18.32
C LEU A 311 -5.21 -4.58 -17.82
N VAL A 312 -6.46 -4.55 -17.36
CA VAL A 312 -7.16 -3.32 -16.96
C VAL A 312 -7.69 -3.46 -15.54
N ASN A 313 -7.17 -2.63 -14.64
CA ASN A 313 -7.49 -2.61 -13.21
C ASN A 313 -8.47 -1.45 -12.90
N SER A 314 -9.68 -1.46 -13.44
CA SER A 314 -10.60 -0.30 -13.31
C SER A 314 -12.04 -0.63 -12.95
N LEU A 315 -12.44 -1.91 -13.00
CA LEU A 315 -13.78 -2.34 -12.60
C LEU A 315 -13.82 -2.59 -11.09
N GLN A 316 -14.59 -1.79 -10.35
CA GLN A 316 -14.77 -1.94 -8.92
C GLN A 316 -16.10 -2.62 -8.61
N ILE A 317 -16.04 -3.66 -7.77
CA ILE A 317 -17.20 -4.37 -7.24
C ILE A 317 -17.30 -4.15 -5.74
N PHE A 318 -18.49 -3.76 -5.27
CA PHE A 318 -18.76 -3.38 -3.88
C PHE A 318 -19.50 -4.48 -3.11
N ASN A 319 -19.44 -4.39 -1.78
CA ASN A 319 -20.11 -5.30 -0.85
C ASN A 319 -19.72 -6.76 -1.10
N VAL A 320 -18.42 -7.04 -1.21
CA VAL A 320 -17.89 -8.40 -1.39
C VAL A 320 -17.31 -8.87 -0.07
N ASP A 321 -17.82 -9.99 0.44
CA ASP A 321 -17.21 -10.70 1.55
C ASP A 321 -16.27 -11.76 0.99
N THR A 322 -14.97 -11.56 1.16
CA THR A 322 -13.96 -12.44 0.57
C THR A 322 -13.81 -13.77 1.31
N PHE A 323 -14.44 -13.91 2.48
CA PHE A 323 -14.49 -15.16 3.23
C PHE A 323 -15.71 -16.01 2.90
N ASP A 324 -16.68 -15.48 2.15
CA ASP A 324 -17.82 -16.23 1.63
C ASP A 324 -17.61 -16.56 0.14
N PRO A 325 -17.35 -17.83 -0.22
CA PRO A 325 -17.20 -18.25 -1.61
C PRO A 325 -18.38 -17.86 -2.51
N LYS A 326 -19.61 -17.77 -1.96
CA LYS A 326 -20.78 -17.31 -2.73
C LYS A 326 -20.68 -15.83 -3.06
N SER A 327 -20.32 -15.00 -2.09
CA SER A 327 -20.11 -13.56 -2.29
C SER A 327 -18.99 -13.28 -3.30
N VAL A 328 -17.92 -14.06 -3.27
CA VAL A 328 -16.85 -14.02 -4.28
C VAL A 328 -17.38 -14.39 -5.67
N GLN A 329 -18.14 -15.48 -5.79
CA GLN A 329 -18.72 -15.89 -7.07
C GLN A 329 -19.69 -14.84 -7.63
N GLU A 330 -20.55 -14.26 -6.79
CA GLU A 330 -21.43 -13.15 -7.18
C GLU A 330 -20.65 -11.96 -7.75
N ALA A 331 -19.49 -11.64 -7.16
CA ALA A 331 -18.66 -10.55 -7.66
C ALA A 331 -18.10 -10.84 -9.07
N PHE A 332 -17.70 -12.09 -9.34
CA PHE A 332 -17.35 -12.53 -10.70
C PHE A 332 -18.54 -12.42 -11.65
N ASP A 333 -19.72 -12.88 -11.24
CA ASP A 333 -20.91 -12.87 -12.09
C ASP A 333 -21.34 -11.44 -12.45
N ILE A 334 -21.32 -10.52 -11.47
CA ILE A 334 -21.57 -9.09 -11.70
C ILE A 334 -20.54 -8.55 -12.68
N ALA A 335 -19.25 -8.75 -12.43
CA ALA A 335 -18.20 -8.22 -13.28
C ALA A 335 -18.30 -8.75 -14.72
N ASN A 336 -18.47 -10.06 -14.90
CA ASN A 336 -18.61 -10.68 -16.22
C ASN A 336 -19.83 -10.16 -17.00
N LYS A 337 -20.91 -9.76 -16.31
CA LYS A 337 -22.07 -9.13 -16.93
C LYS A 337 -21.81 -7.67 -17.34
N GLU A 338 -20.95 -6.95 -16.62
CA GLU A 338 -20.55 -5.58 -16.95
C GLU A 338 -19.58 -5.53 -18.13
N LEU A 339 -18.62 -6.46 -18.22
CA LEU A 339 -17.48 -6.37 -19.13
C LEU A 339 -17.83 -6.16 -20.62
N PRO A 340 -18.81 -6.86 -21.23
CA PRO A 340 -19.19 -6.59 -22.62
C PRO A 340 -19.69 -5.15 -22.83
N ASN A 341 -20.44 -4.61 -21.87
CA ASN A 341 -20.97 -3.25 -21.92
C ASN A 341 -19.86 -2.21 -21.70
N ILE A 342 -18.92 -2.49 -20.80
CA ILE A 342 -17.72 -1.67 -20.59
C ILE A 342 -16.91 -1.59 -21.88
N VAL A 343 -16.62 -2.72 -22.51
CA VAL A 343 -15.83 -2.75 -23.76
C VAL A 343 -16.58 -2.04 -24.90
N ALA A 344 -17.90 -2.19 -25.00
CA ALA A 344 -18.71 -1.45 -25.97
C ALA A 344 -18.65 0.07 -25.73
N TYR A 345 -18.77 0.50 -24.47
CA TYR A 345 -18.66 1.90 -24.08
C TYR A 345 -17.25 2.46 -24.36
N MET A 346 -16.19 1.69 -24.12
CA MET A 346 -14.81 2.07 -24.46
C MET A 346 -14.66 2.33 -25.97
N LYS A 347 -15.18 1.43 -26.81
CA LYS A 347 -15.17 1.57 -28.28
C LYS A 347 -15.94 2.79 -28.77
N GLN A 348 -17.07 3.09 -28.13
CA GLN A 348 -17.91 4.24 -28.47
C GLN A 348 -17.25 5.56 -28.05
N THR A 349 -16.56 5.57 -26.91
CA THR A 349 -16.04 6.78 -26.28
C THR A 349 -14.66 7.17 -26.81
N PHE A 350 -13.82 6.18 -27.16
CA PHE A 350 -12.42 6.41 -27.51
C PHE A 350 -12.09 5.83 -28.90
N PRO A 351 -11.77 6.68 -29.90
CA PRO A 351 -11.47 6.22 -31.26
C PRO A 351 -10.32 5.21 -31.36
N GLU A 352 -9.31 5.34 -30.49
CA GLU A 352 -8.17 4.43 -30.38
C GLU A 352 -8.56 3.02 -29.94
N PHE A 353 -9.71 2.86 -29.28
CA PHE A 353 -10.22 1.58 -28.83
C PHE A 353 -11.15 0.89 -29.81
N ALA A 354 -11.42 1.43 -31.00
CA ALA A 354 -12.37 0.85 -31.95
C ALA A 354 -12.13 -0.65 -32.25
N GLY A 355 -10.86 -1.08 -32.29
CA GLY A 355 -10.44 -2.45 -32.61
C GLY A 355 -10.18 -3.40 -31.43
N ILE A 356 -10.27 -2.93 -30.18
CA ILE A 356 -9.99 -3.80 -29.02
C ILE A 356 -11.06 -4.88 -28.86
N GLU A 357 -10.74 -5.97 -28.17
CA GLU A 357 -11.73 -7.00 -27.83
C GLU A 357 -11.57 -7.46 -26.39
N LEU A 358 -12.62 -8.01 -25.80
CA LEU A 358 -12.51 -8.64 -24.48
C LEU A 358 -11.67 -9.92 -24.59
N GLY A 359 -10.58 -9.97 -23.81
CA GLY A 359 -9.61 -11.04 -23.80
C GLY A 359 -9.76 -12.06 -22.68
N GLY A 360 -10.68 -11.83 -21.75
CA GLY A 360 -10.88 -12.64 -20.55
C GLY A 360 -10.67 -11.84 -19.27
N THR A 361 -10.48 -12.52 -18.15
CA THR A 361 -10.28 -11.92 -16.82
C THR A 361 -9.15 -12.60 -16.07
N ALA A 362 -8.68 -11.95 -15.02
CA ALA A 362 -7.91 -12.60 -13.96
C ALA A 362 -8.72 -13.75 -13.35
N SER A 363 -8.02 -14.76 -12.82
CA SER A 363 -8.63 -15.94 -12.18
C SER A 363 -8.99 -15.69 -10.71
N GLU A 364 -8.37 -14.69 -10.09
CA GLU A 364 -8.67 -14.25 -8.72
C GLU A 364 -9.09 -12.78 -8.72
N LEU A 365 -9.94 -12.40 -7.74
CA LEU A 365 -10.24 -11.00 -7.49
C LEU A 365 -9.01 -10.31 -6.89
N TYR A 366 -8.74 -9.09 -7.34
CA TYR A 366 -7.86 -8.17 -6.62
C TYR A 366 -8.61 -7.63 -5.40
N VAL A 367 -8.31 -8.21 -4.24
CA VAL A 367 -8.78 -7.78 -2.93
C VAL A 367 -7.76 -6.85 -2.30
N ARG A 368 -8.17 -5.62 -1.98
CA ARG A 368 -7.28 -4.61 -1.39
C ARG A 368 -7.15 -4.70 0.12
N GLU A 369 -8.24 -5.01 0.82
CA GLU A 369 -8.33 -4.93 2.27
C GLU A 369 -9.28 -6.01 2.82
N THR A 370 -8.88 -6.62 3.93
CA THR A 370 -9.68 -7.61 4.67
C THR A 370 -9.42 -7.47 6.16
N ARG A 371 -8.55 -8.30 6.74
CA ARG A 371 -8.15 -8.26 8.15
C ARG A 371 -6.95 -7.34 8.32
N HIS A 372 -6.92 -6.67 9.46
CA HIS A 372 -5.76 -5.96 10.01
C HIS A 372 -5.38 -6.63 11.32
N ILE A 373 -4.33 -7.42 11.31
CA ILE A 373 -3.87 -8.14 12.49
C ILE A 373 -3.50 -7.17 13.62
N GLN A 374 -3.74 -7.54 14.88
CA GLN A 374 -3.21 -6.81 16.03
C GLN A 374 -1.86 -7.41 16.42
N GLY A 375 -0.80 -6.65 16.16
CA GLY A 375 0.56 -6.95 16.57
C GLY A 375 1.04 -6.11 17.75
N GLU A 376 2.32 -6.28 18.10
CA GLU A 376 3.02 -5.51 19.15
C GLU A 376 3.05 -4.00 18.86
N TYR A 377 2.87 -3.61 17.60
CA TYR A 377 2.64 -2.22 17.19
C TYR A 377 1.66 -2.17 16.02
N ARG A 378 0.70 -1.25 16.08
CA ARG A 378 -0.17 -0.91 14.94
C ARG A 378 0.38 0.36 14.29
N LEU A 379 0.88 0.22 13.06
CA LEU A 379 1.27 1.38 12.26
C LEU A 379 0.02 2.25 12.10
N ASN A 380 0.14 3.53 12.44
CA ASN A 380 -0.98 4.46 12.43
C ASN A 380 -0.76 5.56 11.35
N ILE A 381 -1.83 6.29 11.02
CA ILE A 381 -1.78 7.30 9.96
C ILE A 381 -0.86 8.49 10.27
N VAL A 382 -0.64 8.81 11.55
CA VAL A 382 0.29 9.88 11.94
C VAL A 382 1.71 9.46 11.56
N ASP A 383 2.11 8.22 11.84
CA ASP A 383 3.43 7.71 11.46
C ASP A 383 3.70 7.90 9.96
N VAL A 384 2.68 7.66 9.13
CA VAL A 384 2.80 7.79 7.68
C VAL A 384 2.85 9.26 7.26
N CYS A 385 1.84 10.07 7.63
CA CYS A 385 1.76 11.45 7.16
C CYS A 385 2.92 12.33 7.68
N THR A 386 3.54 11.97 8.80
CA THR A 386 4.66 12.74 9.38
C THR A 386 6.03 12.23 8.95
N ASN A 387 6.10 11.30 7.98
CA ASN A 387 7.36 10.68 7.55
C ASN A 387 8.12 10.01 8.71
N GLY A 388 7.36 9.33 9.59
CA GLY A 388 7.82 8.82 10.87
C GLY A 388 8.88 7.73 10.72
N ASP A 389 9.97 7.90 11.45
CA ASP A 389 10.99 6.87 11.60
C ASP A 389 10.65 5.90 12.75
N GLN A 390 11.23 4.71 12.72
CA GLN A 390 11.04 3.69 13.76
C GLN A 390 12.37 3.04 14.11
N TRP A 391 12.70 2.99 15.40
CA TRP A 391 13.95 2.35 15.87
C TRP A 391 14.05 0.89 15.41
N ASP A 392 12.91 0.23 15.24
CA ASP A 392 12.77 -1.14 14.77
C ASP A 392 12.36 -1.29 13.30
N ARG A 393 12.66 -0.30 12.46
CA ARG A 393 12.43 -0.34 11.00
C ARG A 393 12.97 -1.61 10.33
N ILE A 394 12.17 -2.15 9.41
CA ILE A 394 12.51 -3.31 8.58
C ILE A 394 12.25 -3.08 7.08
N GLY A 395 11.64 -1.96 6.75
CA GLY A 395 11.34 -1.50 5.40
C GLY A 395 10.79 -0.08 5.46
N PHE A 396 10.59 0.53 4.30
CA PHE A 396 10.04 1.87 4.19
C PHE A 396 8.84 1.91 3.24
N GLY A 397 8.02 2.95 3.33
CA GLY A 397 7.03 3.27 2.31
C GLY A 397 7.11 4.73 1.90
N SER A 398 6.69 5.04 0.68
CA SER A 398 6.56 6.39 0.12
C SER A 398 5.37 6.51 -0.83
N TYR A 399 4.52 5.49 -0.94
CA TYR A 399 3.31 5.56 -1.75
C TYR A 399 2.25 6.45 -1.07
N PRO A 400 1.47 7.26 -1.82
CA PRO A 400 0.35 8.00 -1.26
C PRO A 400 -0.62 7.10 -0.48
N VAL A 401 -1.26 7.64 0.55
CA VAL A 401 -2.26 6.90 1.34
C VAL A 401 -3.58 6.84 0.56
N ASP A 402 -3.63 5.96 -0.45
CA ASP A 402 -4.77 5.77 -1.34
C ASP A 402 -5.84 4.86 -0.73
N ILE A 403 -6.95 5.48 -0.35
CA ILE A 403 -8.13 4.81 0.19
C ILE A 403 -9.18 4.72 -0.91
N GLN A 404 -9.40 3.49 -1.38
CA GLN A 404 -10.36 3.22 -2.44
C GLN A 404 -11.81 3.27 -1.96
N ARG A 405 -12.71 3.37 -2.93
CA ARG A 405 -14.15 3.50 -2.72
C ARG A 405 -14.72 2.32 -1.95
N THR A 406 -15.63 2.63 -1.04
CA THR A 406 -16.39 1.66 -0.23
C THR A 406 -17.83 1.47 -0.75
N SER A 407 -18.30 2.36 -1.63
CA SER A 407 -19.61 2.30 -2.29
C SER A 407 -19.58 3.02 -3.64
N PRO A 408 -20.59 2.84 -4.51
CA PRO A 408 -20.70 3.60 -5.75
C PRO A 408 -20.81 5.11 -5.57
N SER A 409 -21.29 5.59 -4.41
CA SER A 409 -21.38 7.02 -4.06
C SER A 409 -20.11 7.59 -3.44
N ASP A 410 -19.18 6.72 -3.04
CA ASP A 410 -17.87 7.12 -2.53
C ASP A 410 -16.95 7.51 -3.70
N ASN A 411 -16.06 8.47 -3.46
CA ASN A 411 -15.06 8.89 -4.44
C ASN A 411 -13.67 8.35 -4.14
N GLY A 412 -13.46 7.72 -2.98
CA GLY A 412 -12.12 7.42 -2.47
C GLY A 412 -11.46 8.67 -1.91
N ASN A 413 -10.26 8.52 -1.35
CA ASN A 413 -9.51 9.63 -0.78
C ASN A 413 -8.02 9.32 -0.75
N VAL A 414 -7.18 10.32 -1.02
CA VAL A 414 -5.76 10.28 -0.65
C VAL A 414 -5.60 11.05 0.64
N VAL A 415 -5.22 10.38 1.72
CA VAL A 415 -5.16 11.01 3.05
C VAL A 415 -3.94 11.93 3.19
N CYS A 416 -2.80 11.48 2.68
CA CYS A 416 -1.54 12.23 2.61
C CYS A 416 -0.60 11.53 1.62
N ASP A 417 0.44 12.24 1.20
CA ASP A 417 1.49 11.78 0.29
C ASP A 417 2.86 11.81 1.00
N PRO A 418 3.27 10.71 1.65
CA PRO A 418 4.49 10.69 2.45
C PRO A 418 5.73 10.66 1.55
N LYS A 419 6.78 11.39 1.95
CA LYS A 419 8.11 11.30 1.34
C LYS A 419 8.77 9.96 1.62
N GLN A 420 8.74 9.53 2.88
CA GLN A 420 9.30 8.27 3.36
C GLN A 420 8.86 8.02 4.81
N TYR A 421 8.34 6.85 5.13
CA TYR A 421 8.06 6.42 6.52
C TYR A 421 8.56 5.00 6.76
N ALA A 422 8.82 4.65 8.02
CA ALA A 422 9.33 3.34 8.41
C ALA A 422 8.22 2.34 8.76
N ILE A 423 8.37 1.09 8.31
CA ILE A 423 7.56 -0.03 8.77
C ILE A 423 8.32 -0.72 9.92
N PRO A 424 7.79 -0.75 11.15
CA PRO A 424 8.46 -1.34 12.31
C PRO A 424 8.31 -2.87 12.35
N PHE A 425 9.32 -3.57 12.88
CA PHE A 425 9.30 -5.02 13.10
C PHE A 425 8.14 -5.44 14.01
N ARG A 426 7.79 -4.63 15.02
CA ARG A 426 6.63 -4.87 15.87
C ARG A 426 5.29 -4.96 15.11
N SER A 427 5.20 -4.42 13.88
CA SER A 427 4.01 -4.58 13.04
C SER A 427 3.83 -5.96 12.41
N ILE A 428 4.84 -6.83 12.48
CA ILE A 428 4.74 -8.20 11.98
C ILE A 428 4.75 -9.26 13.09
N VAL A 429 4.89 -8.84 14.35
CA VAL A 429 4.84 -9.72 15.53
C VAL A 429 3.42 -9.71 16.12
N PRO A 430 2.63 -10.80 16.00
CA PRO A 430 1.26 -10.82 16.46
C PRO A 430 1.13 -10.81 17.98
N LEU A 431 0.00 -10.30 18.49
CA LEU A 431 -0.41 -10.51 19.88
C LEU A 431 -0.89 -11.96 20.10
N LYS A 432 -0.78 -12.44 21.34
CA LYS A 432 -1.30 -13.73 21.86
C LYS A 432 -0.69 -15.01 21.28
N VAL A 433 0.02 -14.94 20.15
CA VAL A 433 0.60 -16.10 19.46
C VAL A 433 2.09 -15.89 19.28
N ASP A 434 2.89 -16.89 19.67
CA ASP A 434 4.35 -16.89 19.52
C ASP A 434 4.79 -17.88 18.42
N GLY A 435 6.01 -17.71 17.89
CA GLY A 435 6.53 -18.55 16.79
C GLY A 435 5.96 -18.20 15.40
N LEU A 436 5.20 -17.11 15.29
CA LEU A 436 4.55 -16.65 14.08
C LEU A 436 4.96 -15.21 13.74
N LEU A 437 5.18 -14.92 12.45
CA LEU A 437 5.27 -13.58 11.89
C LEU A 437 4.21 -13.41 10.79
N ILE A 438 3.66 -12.21 10.62
CA ILE A 438 2.74 -11.89 9.50
C ILE A 438 3.45 -10.99 8.50
N ALA A 439 3.69 -11.51 7.30
CA ALA A 439 4.32 -10.78 6.20
C ALA A 439 3.38 -10.74 4.99
N SER A 440 2.30 -9.97 5.12
CA SER A 440 1.33 -9.73 4.04
C SER A 440 0.66 -8.38 4.21
N LYS A 441 -0.21 -7.99 3.25
CA LYS A 441 -1.05 -6.80 3.37
C LYS A 441 -1.91 -6.75 4.66
N ALA A 442 -2.17 -7.91 5.28
CA ALA A 442 -2.96 -8.02 6.50
C ALA A 442 -2.13 -7.84 7.80
N ALA A 443 -0.84 -7.47 7.70
CA ALA A 443 0.01 -7.15 8.86
C ALA A 443 -0.57 -6.01 9.72
N SER A 444 0.08 -5.71 10.85
CA SER A 444 -0.47 -4.83 11.90
C SER A 444 -0.38 -3.35 11.54
N TYR A 445 -1.32 -2.94 10.67
CA TYR A 445 -1.55 -1.58 10.18
C TYR A 445 -2.99 -1.18 10.50
N ASP A 446 -3.23 0.09 10.87
CA ASP A 446 -4.59 0.64 10.87
C ASP A 446 -5.12 0.80 9.43
N THR A 447 -6.45 0.90 9.25
CA THR A 447 -7.09 0.92 7.92
C THR A 447 -6.57 2.05 7.02
N LEU A 448 -6.27 3.22 7.61
CA LEU A 448 -5.75 4.37 6.87
C LEU A 448 -4.30 4.17 6.39
N PRO A 449 -3.29 3.97 7.26
CA PRO A 449 -1.91 3.77 6.81
C PRO A 449 -1.74 2.52 5.94
N HIS A 450 -2.60 1.50 6.08
CA HIS A 450 -2.65 0.35 5.18
C HIS A 450 -2.81 0.76 3.70
N GLY A 451 -3.50 1.88 3.40
CA GLY A 451 -3.63 2.43 2.05
C GLY A 451 -2.29 2.64 1.33
N SER A 452 -1.21 2.90 2.09
CA SER A 452 0.16 2.98 1.60
C SER A 452 0.99 1.74 1.93
N ALA A 453 0.89 1.20 3.15
CA ALA A 453 1.77 0.12 3.62
C ALA A 453 1.58 -1.22 2.89
N ARG A 454 0.40 -1.48 2.32
CA ARG A 454 0.05 -2.75 1.65
C ARG A 454 0.68 -2.97 0.28
N VAL A 455 1.30 -1.94 -0.30
CA VAL A 455 1.81 -2.01 -1.67
C VAL A 455 2.96 -3.02 -1.76
N ILE A 456 3.06 -3.70 -2.91
CA ILE A 456 3.89 -4.89 -3.07
C ILE A 456 5.38 -4.64 -2.79
N PRO A 457 6.01 -3.51 -3.19
CA PRO A 457 7.41 -3.26 -2.84
C PRO A 457 7.65 -3.26 -1.33
N ASN A 458 6.72 -2.70 -0.55
CA ASN A 458 6.78 -2.66 0.91
C ASN A 458 6.53 -4.05 1.49
N GLY A 459 5.56 -4.78 0.95
CA GLY A 459 5.30 -6.17 1.32
C GLY A 459 6.52 -7.07 1.12
N MET A 460 7.20 -6.99 -0.02
CA MET A 460 8.41 -7.78 -0.29
C MET A 460 9.55 -7.43 0.66
N ALA A 461 9.70 -6.14 1.02
CA ALA A 461 10.66 -5.69 2.03
C ALA A 461 10.40 -6.36 3.38
N VAL A 462 9.15 -6.34 3.82
CA VAL A 462 8.68 -6.96 5.06
C VAL A 462 8.87 -8.48 5.01
N GLY A 463 8.57 -9.11 3.87
CA GLY A 463 8.82 -10.55 3.65
C GLY A 463 10.30 -10.89 3.80
N GLN A 464 11.19 -10.17 3.12
CA GLN A 464 12.63 -10.36 3.26
C GLN A 464 13.09 -10.20 4.72
N ALA A 465 12.58 -9.19 5.43
CA ALA A 465 12.87 -8.98 6.84
C ALA A 465 12.37 -10.12 7.74
N ALA A 466 11.17 -10.64 7.50
CA ALA A 466 10.62 -11.77 8.24
C ALA A 466 11.51 -13.02 8.09
N GLY A 467 11.92 -13.36 6.85
CA GLY A 467 12.82 -14.49 6.59
C GLY A 467 14.16 -14.37 7.32
N THR A 468 14.76 -13.18 7.33
CA THR A 468 16.02 -12.91 8.06
C THR A 468 15.81 -12.95 9.58
N ALA A 469 14.70 -12.43 10.08
CA ALA A 469 14.38 -12.41 11.50
C ALA A 469 14.24 -13.82 12.09
N VAL A 470 13.71 -14.79 11.34
CA VAL A 470 13.66 -16.20 11.79
C VAL A 470 15.06 -16.72 12.12
N LYS A 471 16.03 -16.51 11.21
CA LYS A 471 17.39 -16.99 11.42
C LYS A 471 18.02 -16.36 12.66
N LEU A 472 17.86 -15.04 12.79
CA LEU A 472 18.46 -14.30 13.88
C LEU A 472 17.82 -14.68 15.23
N ALA A 473 16.50 -14.81 15.29
CA ALA A 473 15.78 -15.27 16.48
C ALA A 473 16.25 -16.67 16.92
N GLN A 474 16.48 -17.60 15.99
CA GLN A 474 17.03 -18.92 16.29
C GLN A 474 18.47 -18.85 16.85
N GLN A 475 19.34 -18.02 16.26
CA GLN A 475 20.73 -17.85 16.70
C GLN A 475 20.84 -17.24 18.10
N GLU A 476 20.03 -16.21 18.35
CA GLU A 476 20.00 -15.47 19.62
C GLU A 476 19.13 -16.16 20.68
N LYS A 477 18.43 -17.25 20.31
CA LYS A 477 17.48 -18.00 21.17
C LYS A 477 16.38 -17.09 21.74
N LEU A 478 15.86 -16.20 20.92
CA LEU A 478 14.79 -15.27 21.27
C LEU A 478 13.48 -15.69 20.61
N THR A 479 12.36 -15.49 21.30
CA THR A 479 11.06 -15.39 20.62
C THR A 479 11.01 -14.10 19.80
N PHE A 480 10.15 -14.04 18.79
CA PHE A 480 9.93 -12.80 18.02
C PHE A 480 9.49 -11.63 18.89
N ARG A 481 8.71 -11.90 19.95
CA ARG A 481 8.27 -10.90 20.93
C ARG A 481 9.41 -10.35 21.79
N GLN A 482 10.34 -11.21 22.21
CA GLN A 482 11.55 -10.76 22.90
C GLN A 482 12.46 -9.95 21.97
N MET A 483 12.59 -10.40 20.72
CA MET A 483 13.35 -9.69 19.69
C MET A 483 12.74 -8.30 19.42
N SER A 484 11.42 -8.18 19.33
CA SER A 484 10.73 -6.91 19.11
C SER A 484 10.81 -5.92 20.29
N ALA A 485 11.28 -6.38 21.45
CA ALA A 485 11.58 -5.56 22.61
C ALA A 485 13.09 -5.26 22.77
N SER A 486 13.95 -5.77 21.89
CA SER A 486 15.41 -5.66 22.02
C SER A 486 16.03 -4.79 20.92
N LYS A 487 16.50 -3.59 21.28
CA LYS A 487 17.24 -2.70 20.36
C LYS A 487 18.50 -3.37 19.80
N GLU A 488 19.18 -4.20 20.58
CA GLU A 488 20.36 -4.92 20.13
C GLU A 488 20.02 -5.94 19.05
N ALA A 489 19.00 -6.77 19.29
CA ALA A 489 18.59 -7.79 18.32
C ALA A 489 18.05 -7.15 17.03
N ILE A 490 17.32 -6.03 17.13
CA ILE A 490 16.88 -5.29 15.95
C ILE A 490 18.05 -4.61 15.21
N GLY A 491 19.06 -4.11 15.93
CA GLY A 491 20.29 -3.60 15.32
C GLY A 491 20.97 -4.68 14.46
N LYS A 492 21.14 -5.89 15.00
CA LYS A 492 21.67 -7.06 14.26
C LYS A 492 20.80 -7.42 13.04
N LEU A 493 19.47 -7.35 13.16
CA LEU A 493 18.56 -7.58 12.03
C LEU A 493 18.78 -6.55 10.92
N GLN A 494 18.85 -5.27 11.27
CA GLN A 494 19.06 -4.17 10.33
C GLN A 494 20.43 -4.27 9.65
N GLU A 495 21.49 -4.62 10.39
CA GLU A 495 22.82 -4.89 9.83
C GLU A 495 22.78 -6.01 8.79
N GLN A 496 22.13 -7.13 9.11
CA GLN A 496 22.00 -8.25 8.18
C GLN A 496 21.16 -7.88 6.95
N LEU A 497 20.05 -7.15 7.11
CA LEU A 497 19.23 -6.67 5.99
C LEU A 497 20.01 -5.70 5.09
N ASN A 498 20.82 -4.81 5.67
CA ASN A 498 21.70 -3.91 4.94
C ASN A 498 22.77 -4.68 4.16
N ALA A 499 23.39 -5.70 4.76
CA ALA A 499 24.32 -6.60 4.06
C ALA A 499 23.65 -7.37 2.90
N GLN A 500 22.33 -7.59 3.00
CA GLN A 500 21.49 -8.21 1.97
C GLN A 500 20.83 -7.18 1.02
N GLY A 501 21.28 -5.92 1.06
CA GLY A 501 20.95 -4.91 0.07
C GLY A 501 19.66 -4.12 0.30
N MET A 502 19.03 -4.15 1.49
CA MET A 502 17.78 -3.42 1.77
C MET A 502 17.94 -1.90 2.05
N GLU A 503 19.14 -1.44 2.45
CA GLU A 503 19.42 -0.03 2.80
C GLU A 503 18.49 0.59 3.87
N ILE A 504 18.30 -0.13 4.98
CA ILE A 504 17.56 0.29 6.17
C ILE A 504 18.40 1.25 7.03
N LYS A 505 18.39 2.54 6.68
CA LYS A 505 19.05 3.63 7.44
C LYS A 505 18.01 4.52 8.16
N PRO A 506 18.37 5.18 9.27
CA PRO A 506 17.49 6.16 9.91
C PRO A 506 16.98 7.21 8.91
N ILE A 507 15.73 7.63 9.07
CA ILE A 507 15.13 8.67 8.24
C ILE A 507 15.58 10.03 8.76
N GLU A 508 16.19 10.83 7.88
CA GLU A 508 16.63 12.19 8.19
C GLU A 508 15.86 13.18 7.31
N LEU A 509 14.65 13.54 7.75
CA LEU A 509 13.78 14.50 7.06
C LEU A 509 13.44 15.69 7.94
N LYS A 510 13.32 16.85 7.30
CA LYS A 510 12.78 18.03 7.96
C LYS A 510 11.29 17.84 8.22
N PRO A 511 10.76 18.33 9.36
CA PRO A 511 9.32 18.35 9.59
C PRO A 511 8.57 19.04 8.45
N GLU A 512 7.39 18.53 8.12
CA GLU A 512 6.49 19.19 7.17
C GLU A 512 5.87 20.45 7.82
N PRO A 513 5.51 21.49 7.05
CA PRO A 513 5.00 22.74 7.60
C PRO A 513 3.80 22.58 8.54
N PHE A 514 2.90 21.63 8.28
CA PHE A 514 1.73 21.38 9.13
C PHE A 514 2.11 20.86 10.53
N MET A 515 3.31 20.28 10.71
CA MET A 515 3.79 19.75 11.99
C MET A 515 4.21 20.87 12.95
N GLU A 516 4.55 22.04 12.42
CA GLU A 516 4.93 23.23 13.20
C GLU A 516 3.70 24.07 13.61
N HIS A 517 2.52 23.74 13.08
CA HIS A 517 1.29 24.47 13.36
C HIS A 517 0.84 24.28 14.81
N LYS A 518 0.36 25.36 15.47
CA LYS A 518 -0.09 25.35 16.88
C LYS A 518 -1.18 24.30 17.21
N ALA A 519 -1.92 23.87 16.18
CA ALA A 519 -2.99 22.89 16.29
C ALA A 519 -2.57 21.46 15.89
N TYR A 520 -1.27 21.18 15.75
CA TYR A 520 -0.76 19.89 15.30
C TYR A 520 -1.31 18.69 16.10
N GLU A 521 -1.41 18.81 17.44
CA GLU A 521 -2.04 17.77 18.28
C GLU A 521 -3.53 17.53 17.94
N GLY A 522 -4.25 18.59 17.56
CA GLY A 522 -5.60 18.50 17.04
C GLY A 522 -5.64 17.75 15.72
N LEU A 523 -4.76 18.13 14.77
CA LEU A 523 -4.66 17.48 13.47
C LEU A 523 -4.34 15.98 13.60
N LYS A 524 -3.39 15.59 14.45
CA LYS A 524 -3.09 14.17 14.70
C LYS A 524 -4.34 13.40 15.14
N SER A 525 -5.12 13.98 16.04
CA SER A 525 -6.38 13.37 16.48
C SER A 525 -7.39 13.26 15.34
N ALA A 526 -7.55 14.30 14.53
CA ALA A 526 -8.44 14.27 13.37
C ALA A 526 -8.00 13.24 12.31
N LEU A 527 -6.69 13.12 12.06
CA LEU A 527 -6.12 12.10 11.18
C LEU A 527 -6.41 10.68 11.67
N MET A 528 -6.12 10.39 12.94
CA MET A 528 -6.39 9.07 13.54
C MET A 528 -7.87 8.66 13.47
N LEU A 529 -8.77 9.63 13.37
CA LEU A 529 -10.21 9.41 13.23
C LEU A 529 -10.72 9.40 11.78
N GLY A 530 -9.82 9.58 10.80
CA GLY A 530 -10.19 9.69 9.39
C GLY A 530 -11.02 10.93 9.06
N LEU A 531 -10.85 12.02 9.83
CA LEU A 531 -11.61 13.27 9.71
C LEU A 531 -10.82 14.40 9.02
N ALA A 532 -9.53 14.17 8.75
CA ALA A 532 -8.66 15.10 8.05
C ALA A 532 -7.99 14.40 6.86
N SER A 533 -7.77 15.16 5.80
CA SER A 533 -7.10 14.72 4.58
C SER A 533 -6.30 15.89 4.02
N GLY A 534 -5.05 15.62 3.62
CA GLY A 534 -4.14 16.58 3.01
C GLY A 534 -3.95 16.34 1.52
N ALA A 535 -4.65 15.37 0.91
CA ALA A 535 -4.50 15.03 -0.50
C ALA A 535 -3.04 14.78 -0.91
N TYR A 536 -2.71 15.04 -2.19
CA TYR A 536 -1.36 14.83 -2.73
C TYR A 536 -0.36 15.93 -2.35
N ASP A 537 -0.82 17.12 -1.96
CA ASP A 537 0.05 18.25 -1.61
C ASP A 537 0.30 18.36 -0.09
N ASN A 538 -0.26 17.44 0.69
CA ASN A 538 -0.28 17.45 2.16
C ASN A 538 -0.84 18.75 2.75
N ASN A 539 -1.72 19.46 2.04
CA ASN A 539 -2.37 20.66 2.53
C ASN A 539 -3.64 20.32 3.31
N PHE A 540 -3.54 20.35 4.65
CA PHE A 540 -4.68 20.11 5.54
C PHE A 540 -5.62 21.32 5.72
N HIS A 541 -5.34 22.43 5.01
CA HIS A 541 -6.16 23.65 5.03
C HIS A 541 -6.39 24.17 6.45
N LEU A 542 -5.35 24.17 7.29
CA LEU A 542 -5.45 24.42 8.73
C LEU A 542 -5.98 25.82 9.06
N ASP A 543 -5.52 26.83 8.32
CA ASP A 543 -5.88 28.25 8.55
C ASP A 543 -7.14 28.69 7.79
N ASP A 544 -7.72 27.82 6.95
CA ASP A 544 -8.96 28.13 6.24
C ASP A 544 -10.11 28.26 7.24
N ALA A 545 -11.05 29.18 6.93
CA ALA A 545 -12.22 29.42 7.76
C ALA A 545 -13.12 28.17 7.80
N ALA A 546 -13.47 27.73 9.01
CA ALA A 546 -14.45 26.67 9.21
C ALA A 546 -15.88 27.22 9.12
N ASN A 547 -16.83 26.32 8.89
CA ASN A 547 -18.27 26.64 8.87
C ASN A 547 -19.08 25.62 9.69
N PRO A 548 -20.31 25.97 10.12
CA PRO A 548 -21.18 25.07 10.87
C PRO A 548 -21.44 23.72 10.21
N LYS A 549 -21.61 23.67 8.88
CA LYS A 549 -21.83 22.39 8.17
C LYS A 549 -20.63 21.45 8.29
N ARG A 550 -19.41 21.97 8.18
CA ARG A 550 -18.17 21.22 8.38
C ARG A 550 -18.07 20.71 9.81
N MET A 551 -18.39 21.53 10.81
CA MET A 551 -18.37 21.09 12.21
C MET A 551 -19.35 19.93 12.46
N VAL A 552 -20.56 20.00 11.90
CA VAL A 552 -21.54 18.89 11.93
C VAL A 552 -20.95 17.61 11.35
N ASN A 553 -20.26 17.70 10.19
CA ASN A 553 -19.63 16.53 9.57
C ASN A 553 -18.50 15.95 10.44
N LEU A 554 -17.65 16.80 11.03
CA LEU A 554 -16.55 16.37 11.92
C LEU A 554 -17.08 15.66 13.16
N VAL A 555 -18.05 16.28 13.85
CA VAL A 555 -18.68 15.72 15.05
C VAL A 555 -19.48 14.45 14.72
N GLY A 556 -20.18 14.43 13.59
CA GLY A 556 -20.87 13.25 13.08
C GLY A 556 -19.93 12.09 12.75
N GLY A 557 -18.74 12.37 12.21
CA GLY A 557 -17.71 11.37 11.99
C GLY A 557 -17.10 10.86 13.30
N ALA A 558 -16.84 11.77 14.25
CA ALA A 558 -16.37 11.45 15.60
C ALA A 558 -17.32 10.51 16.37
N LYS A 559 -18.62 10.48 16.02
CA LYS A 559 -19.61 9.55 16.58
C LYS A 559 -19.17 8.09 16.54
N LYS A 560 -18.45 7.70 15.50
CA LYS A 560 -18.02 6.31 15.29
C LYS A 560 -17.05 5.80 16.37
N MET A 561 -16.35 6.69 17.09
CA MET A 561 -15.41 6.32 18.15
C MET A 561 -16.06 5.61 19.35
N LYS A 562 -17.24 6.06 19.75
CA LYS A 562 -17.99 5.54 20.90
C LYS A 562 -19.48 5.80 20.70
N PRO A 563 -20.16 5.02 19.84
CA PRO A 563 -21.53 5.30 19.42
C PRO A 563 -22.50 5.57 20.58
N ASP A 564 -22.32 4.88 21.70
CA ASP A 564 -23.16 4.99 22.91
C ASP A 564 -23.07 6.36 23.61
N ALA A 565 -22.02 7.14 23.37
CA ALA A 565 -21.87 8.47 23.95
C ALA A 565 -22.72 9.54 23.23
N TRP A 566 -23.35 9.22 22.10
CA TRP A 566 -23.98 10.18 21.20
C TRP A 566 -25.50 9.98 21.13
N ALA A 567 -26.17 10.42 22.20
CA ALA A 567 -27.62 10.27 22.36
C ALA A 567 -28.44 11.32 21.58
N GLY A 568 -27.82 12.34 20.99
CA GLY A 568 -28.51 13.40 20.26
C GLY A 568 -28.33 13.35 18.74
N ASP A 569 -28.90 14.35 18.06
CA ASP A 569 -28.82 14.55 16.61
C ASP A 569 -27.99 15.80 16.29
N VAL A 570 -26.80 15.56 15.73
CA VAL A 570 -25.84 16.62 15.35
C VAL A 570 -26.42 17.58 14.30
N ASN A 571 -27.38 17.16 13.48
CA ASN A 571 -27.95 18.02 12.43
C ASN A 571 -28.86 19.10 13.00
N GLN A 572 -29.42 18.91 14.20
CA GLN A 572 -30.23 19.93 14.87
C GLN A 572 -29.46 21.23 15.12
N ALA A 573 -28.13 21.13 15.28
CA ALA A 573 -27.27 22.27 15.52
C ALA A 573 -27.32 23.33 14.41
N ILE A 574 -27.67 22.92 13.18
CA ILE A 574 -27.70 23.81 12.01
C ILE A 574 -29.09 23.91 11.37
N ALA A 575 -30.12 23.29 11.97
CA ALA A 575 -31.45 23.19 11.37
C ALA A 575 -32.08 24.56 11.03
N ASN A 576 -31.78 25.58 11.84
CA ASN A 576 -32.30 26.94 11.68
C ASN A 576 -31.29 27.91 11.05
N LEU A 577 -30.10 27.43 10.64
CA LEU A 577 -29.07 28.27 10.02
C LEU A 577 -29.23 28.28 8.50
N GLN A 578 -29.41 29.47 7.93
CA GLN A 578 -29.37 29.64 6.47
C GLN A 578 -27.93 29.65 5.98
N ASN A 579 -27.63 28.90 4.90
CA ASN A 579 -26.31 28.82 4.29
C ASN A 579 -25.20 28.42 5.29
N ALA A 580 -25.44 27.39 6.09
CA ALA A 580 -24.52 26.88 7.11
C ALA A 580 -23.13 26.44 6.58
N ASP A 581 -22.97 26.33 5.26
CA ASP A 581 -21.74 26.07 4.53
C ASP A 581 -20.95 27.35 4.18
N LYS A 582 -21.57 28.52 4.25
CA LYS A 582 -21.01 29.81 3.79
C LYS A 582 -20.75 30.81 4.91
N ILE A 583 -21.28 30.57 6.12
CA ILE A 583 -21.09 31.46 7.26
C ILE A 583 -19.91 31.02 8.14
N PRO A 584 -19.18 31.95 8.78
CA PRO A 584 -18.14 31.62 9.74
C PRO A 584 -18.65 30.76 10.89
N LEU A 585 -17.84 29.78 11.31
CA LEU A 585 -18.08 29.04 12.54
C LEU A 585 -17.64 29.86 13.77
N THR A 586 -18.53 30.07 14.73
CA THR A 586 -18.19 30.64 16.05
C THR A 586 -17.90 29.52 17.07
N LEU A 587 -17.17 29.84 18.15
CA LEU A 587 -16.93 28.90 19.25
C LEU A 587 -18.23 28.49 19.95
N GLU A 588 -19.19 29.42 20.05
CA GLU A 588 -20.53 29.15 20.57
C GLU A 588 -21.23 28.09 19.72
N GLN A 589 -21.29 28.30 18.40
CA GLN A 589 -21.94 27.37 17.48
C GLN A 589 -21.22 26.00 17.44
N ALA A 590 -19.89 25.99 17.50
CA ALA A 590 -19.12 24.75 17.55
C ALA A 590 -19.40 23.96 18.85
N SER A 591 -19.43 24.65 19.99
CA SER A 591 -19.77 24.05 21.28
C SER A 591 -21.20 23.52 21.30
N TYR A 592 -22.15 24.31 20.77
CA TYR A 592 -23.55 23.91 20.65
C TYR A 592 -23.71 22.67 19.78
N THR A 593 -22.96 22.57 18.68
CA THR A 593 -22.95 21.39 17.80
C THR A 593 -22.51 20.14 18.56
N ILE A 594 -21.47 20.23 19.38
CA ILE A 594 -20.99 19.11 20.21
C ILE A 594 -22.05 18.73 21.26
N THR A 595 -22.65 19.69 21.97
CA THR A 595 -23.68 19.39 22.98
C THR A 595 -24.92 18.74 22.35
N GLN A 596 -25.35 19.21 21.17
CA GLN A 596 -26.47 18.60 20.43
C GLN A 596 -26.15 17.16 20.04
N ALA A 597 -24.95 16.88 19.57
CA ALA A 597 -24.55 15.52 19.20
C ALA A 597 -24.48 14.56 20.39
N LEU A 598 -24.02 15.04 21.56
CA LEU A 598 -23.97 14.27 22.80
C LEU A 598 -25.33 14.14 23.51
N GLY A 599 -26.35 14.90 23.09
CA GLY A 599 -27.65 14.96 23.78
C GLY A 599 -27.60 15.72 25.11
N LEU A 600 -26.61 16.60 25.30
CA LEU A 600 -26.51 17.46 26.47
C LEU A 600 -27.47 18.63 26.34
N LYS A 601 -28.44 18.73 27.27
CA LYS A 601 -29.39 19.84 27.31
C LYS A 601 -28.68 21.14 27.71
N ALA A 602 -28.42 22.01 26.74
CA ALA A 602 -27.86 23.34 26.94
C ALA A 602 -28.37 24.29 25.83
N ALA A 603 -28.63 25.55 26.17
CA ALA A 603 -28.78 26.61 25.17
C ALA A 603 -27.44 26.86 24.47
N SER A 604 -27.44 27.48 23.27
CA SER A 604 -26.20 27.75 22.52
C SER A 604 -25.19 28.55 23.35
N THR A 605 -25.67 29.57 24.04
CA THR A 605 -24.89 30.47 24.92
C THR A 605 -24.27 29.75 26.14
N GLU A 606 -24.83 28.61 26.55
CA GLU A 606 -24.37 27.83 27.71
C GLU A 606 -23.50 26.63 27.31
N ALA A 607 -23.50 26.26 26.02
CA ALA A 607 -22.91 25.02 25.54
C ALA A 607 -21.42 24.91 25.87
N GLN A 608 -20.65 25.97 25.68
CA GLN A 608 -19.21 25.96 25.98
C GLN A 608 -18.94 25.67 27.47
N ALA A 609 -19.65 26.36 28.37
CA ALA A 609 -19.52 26.15 29.81
C ALA A 609 -19.88 24.71 30.20
N LYS A 610 -20.92 24.15 29.58
CA LYS A 610 -21.32 22.76 29.80
C LYS A 610 -20.25 21.77 29.38
N LEU A 611 -19.59 21.99 28.24
CA LEU A 611 -18.50 21.10 27.79
C LEU A 611 -17.29 21.17 28.72
N LEU A 612 -16.93 22.35 29.23
CA LEU A 612 -15.86 22.53 30.21
C LEU A 612 -16.17 21.82 31.54
N GLU A 613 -17.39 21.99 32.07
CA GLU A 613 -17.86 21.32 33.30
C GLU A 613 -17.75 19.80 33.19
N ASN A 614 -18.07 19.25 32.02
CA ASN A 614 -18.05 17.82 31.75
C ASN A 614 -16.69 17.29 31.27
N LYS A 615 -15.64 18.13 31.23
CA LYS A 615 -14.30 17.79 30.73
C LYS A 615 -14.27 17.26 29.28
N LEU A 616 -15.22 17.72 28.47
CA LEU A 616 -15.31 17.43 27.03
C LEU A 616 -14.64 18.51 26.18
N LEU A 617 -14.26 19.62 26.82
CA LEU A 617 -13.44 20.69 26.30
C LEU A 617 -12.49 21.15 27.41
N THR A 618 -11.32 21.68 27.05
CA THR A 618 -10.35 22.20 28.01
C THR A 618 -10.18 23.72 27.89
N GLU A 619 -9.90 24.38 29.01
CA GLU A 619 -9.53 25.80 29.06
C GLU A 619 -8.31 26.11 28.19
N THR A 620 -7.36 25.17 28.11
CA THR A 620 -6.17 25.30 27.27
C THR A 620 -6.55 25.42 25.80
N THR A 621 -7.41 24.54 25.29
CA THR A 621 -7.89 24.60 23.91
C THR A 621 -8.65 25.89 23.63
N VAL A 622 -9.56 26.31 24.52
CA VAL A 622 -10.31 27.57 24.36
C VAL A 622 -9.38 28.78 24.25
N LYS A 623 -8.27 28.81 24.99
CA LYS A 623 -7.27 29.89 24.94
C LYS A 623 -6.43 29.91 23.67
N LEU A 624 -6.28 28.78 22.97
CA LEU A 624 -5.54 28.69 21.71
C LEU A 624 -6.33 29.24 20.50
N ILE A 625 -7.65 29.32 20.64
CA ILE A 625 -8.56 29.89 19.63
C ILE A 625 -8.45 31.41 19.70
N ALA A 626 -7.85 32.00 18.66
CA ALA A 626 -7.57 33.43 18.61
C ALA A 626 -8.83 34.27 18.36
N ASP A 627 -9.65 33.87 17.39
CA ASP A 627 -10.91 34.54 17.05
C ASP A 627 -12.09 33.60 17.31
N LYS A 628 -12.83 33.85 18.39
CA LYS A 628 -14.00 33.04 18.78
C LYS A 628 -15.22 33.25 17.88
N GLN A 629 -15.21 34.25 17.00
CA GLN A 629 -16.29 34.52 16.03
C GLN A 629 -15.97 33.94 14.65
N LYS A 630 -14.74 33.52 14.40
CA LYS A 630 -14.30 32.97 13.12
C LYS A 630 -13.24 31.88 13.32
N LEU A 631 -13.70 30.69 13.68
CA LEU A 631 -12.85 29.52 13.86
C LEU A 631 -12.25 29.08 12.52
N THR A 632 -11.01 28.61 12.59
CA THR A 632 -10.32 27.91 11.51
C THR A 632 -10.57 26.41 11.56
N ASN A 633 -10.20 25.69 10.50
CA ASN A 633 -10.21 24.23 10.51
C ASN A 633 -9.32 23.66 11.64
N ALA A 634 -8.16 24.27 11.87
CA ALA A 634 -7.28 23.93 12.98
C ALA A 634 -7.95 24.02 14.35
N ASP A 635 -8.73 25.08 14.59
CA ASP A 635 -9.48 25.25 15.84
C ASP A 635 -10.48 24.10 16.04
N THR A 636 -11.19 23.70 14.97
CA THR A 636 -12.12 22.57 15.05
C THR A 636 -11.42 21.24 15.40
N TYR A 637 -10.22 21.01 14.90
CA TYR A 637 -9.45 19.81 15.24
C TYR A 637 -9.00 19.79 16.71
N LEU A 638 -8.67 20.94 17.29
CA LEU A 638 -8.39 21.04 18.73
C LEU A 638 -9.63 20.68 19.57
N LEU A 639 -10.82 21.14 19.16
CA LEU A 639 -12.07 20.76 19.83
C LEU A 639 -12.33 19.25 19.73
N ILE A 640 -12.10 18.65 18.56
CA ILE A 640 -12.27 17.20 18.34
C ILE A 640 -11.30 16.38 19.20
N LYS A 641 -10.04 16.84 19.35
CA LYS A 641 -9.06 16.21 20.25
C LYS A 641 -9.61 16.17 21.69
N ASP A 642 -10.00 17.30 22.24
CA ASP A 642 -10.51 17.34 23.63
C ASP A 642 -11.78 16.48 23.79
N LEU A 643 -12.66 16.49 22.78
CA LEU A 643 -13.86 15.68 22.77
C LEU A 643 -13.55 14.17 22.76
N LYS A 644 -12.60 13.73 21.93
CA LYS A 644 -12.12 12.34 21.91
C LYS A 644 -11.61 11.93 23.30
N VAL A 645 -10.77 12.76 23.92
CA VAL A 645 -10.22 12.48 25.26
C VAL A 645 -11.34 12.40 26.31
N GLY A 646 -12.25 13.38 26.33
CA GLY A 646 -13.34 13.43 27.30
C GLY A 646 -14.31 12.25 27.18
N VAL A 647 -14.59 11.78 25.95
CA VAL A 647 -15.55 10.69 25.68
C VAL A 647 -14.93 9.31 25.90
N THR A 648 -13.67 9.12 25.52
CA THR A 648 -13.01 7.80 25.50
C THR A 648 -12.04 7.58 26.67
N GLY A 649 -11.59 8.66 27.33
CA GLY A 649 -10.50 8.62 28.31
C GLY A 649 -9.12 8.38 27.70
N LYS A 650 -9.00 8.37 26.37
CA LYS A 650 -7.74 8.09 25.65
C LYS A 650 -7.26 9.34 24.89
N PRO A 651 -5.95 9.69 24.98
CA PRO A 651 -5.34 10.77 24.22
C PRO A 651 -5.45 10.55 22.71
#